data_AF-A0A9D4T0N1-F1
#
_entry.id   AF-A0A9D4T0N1-F1
#
_cell.length_a   1.000
_cell.length_b   1.000
_cell.length_c   1.000
_cell.angle_alpha   90.00
_cell.angle_beta   90.00
_cell.angle_gamma   90.00
#
_symmetry.space_group_name_H-M   'P 1'
#
loop_
_entity.id
_entity.type
_entity.pdbx_description
1 polymer ?
#
loop_
_entity_poly.entity_id
_entity_poly.type
_entity_poly.pdbx_seq_one_letter_code
_entity_poly.pdbx_strand_id
1 'polypeptide(L)'
;MARHLKSQAVPAAAALAHYYNSTLPHPAAPLPEIPPWLKAQASDNRPLTRLRQSNRQVEQEAVVTAVDDSLAVYVDAAIDSCVLHTSLVCPTLPETQHTCSYVTEAPFPSVLAELAAIRDGLTLMIPKVDCLSLNRLLVYTDSTQAVRELRKVSSSLDIASDVHRLIYSCACPVRVLWTRRSTLAQMAADAACHPAEVQHPLPLLRFVDDEDLVQLMELASASGAPSDCQVATLERVLQWPEGVQGFYSDFSACWAYVFPALDLLRLAFRNHLVSSRMHRSSGAKLCDRLLSLLVPTSLNTSVNQMLVLRCLSNMFLTPSGEALVLQERRKIMTILHQHATLEGSKNTQIAMATLLLNFAVAHQNEGAQCNPNAVEQMSEILTTMVALTAVMRESEAQFLLLIAAGTLCHVPATGTTEIRELAVALELPRIAENWAGTDGCPVKVKLYAENEPSVMPVDGQFFSQTSFVRFDAANTQGMLTKMREFNNQVPAADRVDDEDLVQLMELASASGAPSDCQVATIERVLQWPEAYVFPALDLLRLAFRNHLVSSRMHRSSGAKLCDRLLSLLVPTSLNTSVNQMLVLRCLSNQMLVLRCLSNMFLTPSGEALVLQERRKIMTILHQHATLEGSKNTQIAMATLLLNFAVAHQNEGAQCNPNAVEQMSEILTTMVALTAVMRESEAQFLLLIAADAENEPSVMPVDGQFFSQTSFVRFDAANTQGMLTKMREFNNQVPAADRVDDEDLVQLMELASASGAPSDCQVATIERVLQWPEAYVFPALDLLRLAFRNHLVSSRMHRSSGAKLCDRLLSLLVPTSLNTSVNQMLVLRCLSNMFLTPSGEALVLQERRKIMTILHQHATLEGSKNTQIAMATLLLNFAVAHQNEGAQCNPNAVEQMSEILTTMVALTAVMRESEAQFLLLIAAGTLCHVPATGTTEIRELAVALELPRIAENWAGTDGCPNPNFIPTIEEK
;
A
#
# COMPACT_ATOMS: atom_id res chain seq x y z
N MET A 1 -18.85 49.66 -8.56
CA MET A 1 -18.22 50.60 -9.53
C MET A 1 -17.26 49.89 -10.49
N ALA A 2 -16.26 49.13 -10.05
CA ALA A 2 -15.40 48.33 -10.94
C ALA A 2 -16.10 47.15 -11.68
N ARG A 3 -17.25 46.64 -11.18
CA ARG A 3 -18.09 45.67 -11.91
C ARG A 3 -19.12 46.31 -12.85
N HIS A 4 -19.40 47.61 -12.70
CA HIS A 4 -20.30 48.33 -13.62
C HIS A 4 -19.52 48.84 -14.85
N LEU A 5 -18.23 49.17 -14.68
CA LEU A 5 -17.30 49.55 -15.74
C LEU A 5 -16.82 48.39 -16.64
N LYS A 6 -17.17 47.13 -16.33
CA LYS A 6 -16.88 45.97 -17.19
C LYS A 6 -18.02 45.63 -18.17
N SER A 7 -19.15 46.33 -18.07
CA SER A 7 -20.36 46.10 -18.89
C SER A 7 -20.60 47.13 -19.99
N GLN A 8 -19.77 48.17 -20.10
CA GLN A 8 -19.93 49.25 -21.07
C GLN A 8 -18.57 49.65 -21.67
N ALA A 9 -18.18 48.97 -22.76
CA ALA A 9 -17.29 49.41 -23.86
C ALA A 9 -16.78 48.13 -24.60
N VAL A 10 -17.46 47.57 -25.63
CA VAL A 10 -17.60 48.05 -27.04
C VAL A 10 -16.28 47.78 -27.81
N PRO A 11 -16.23 47.58 -29.15
CA PRO A 11 -17.06 46.84 -30.11
C PRO A 11 -16.20 46.13 -31.21
N ALA A 12 -16.42 44.85 -31.51
CA ALA A 12 -15.83 44.27 -32.74
C ALA A 12 -16.65 43.12 -33.34
N ALA A 13 -17.51 42.47 -32.55
CA ALA A 13 -18.31 41.34 -33.03
C ALA A 13 -19.65 41.76 -33.69
N ALA A 14 -20.15 42.97 -33.44
CA ALA A 14 -21.42 43.45 -34.00
C ALA A 14 -21.30 44.03 -35.42
N ALA A 15 -20.09 44.34 -35.89
CA ALA A 15 -19.85 44.87 -37.24
C ALA A 15 -19.72 43.78 -38.31
N LEU A 16 -19.42 42.53 -37.94
CA LEU A 16 -19.29 41.41 -38.88
C LEU A 16 -20.64 40.73 -39.18
N ALA A 17 -21.57 40.73 -38.22
CA ALA A 17 -22.89 40.12 -38.36
C ALA A 17 -23.85 40.93 -39.26
N HIS A 18 -23.55 42.22 -39.50
CA HIS A 18 -24.33 43.07 -40.40
C HIS A 18 -23.84 43.02 -41.86
N TYR A 19 -22.70 42.38 -42.15
CA TYR A 19 -22.09 42.36 -43.48
C TYR A 19 -22.56 41.20 -44.38
N TYR A 20 -23.28 40.20 -43.86
CA TYR A 20 -23.51 38.93 -44.57
C TYR A 20 -24.96 38.55 -44.89
N ASN A 21 -25.93 39.46 -44.77
CA ASN A 21 -27.31 39.20 -45.22
C ASN A 21 -27.67 39.96 -46.50
N SER A 22 -27.39 39.34 -47.64
CA SER A 22 -28.05 39.61 -48.92
C SER A 22 -28.27 38.29 -49.67
N THR A 23 -29.55 37.93 -49.83
CA THR A 23 -30.08 36.74 -50.52
C THR A 23 -29.95 36.80 -52.05
N LEU A 24 -29.68 35.66 -52.72
CA LEU A 24 -30.24 35.23 -54.03
C LEU A 24 -29.90 33.72 -54.29
N PRO A 25 -30.67 32.98 -55.12
CA PRO A 25 -30.75 31.51 -55.10
C PRO A 25 -29.98 30.75 -56.22
N HIS A 26 -29.78 29.43 -55.97
CA HIS A 26 -29.30 28.30 -56.82
C HIS A 26 -27.78 28.13 -57.07
N PRO A 27 -27.25 26.90 -57.34
CA PRO A 27 -27.81 25.54 -57.35
C PRO A 27 -27.02 24.54 -56.43
N ALA A 28 -27.38 23.25 -56.44
CA ALA A 28 -26.90 22.20 -55.52
C ALA A 28 -25.36 22.16 -55.30
N ALA A 29 -24.94 22.14 -54.03
CA ALA A 29 -23.54 22.16 -53.62
C ALA A 29 -22.90 20.75 -53.65
N PRO A 30 -21.63 20.62 -54.08
CA PRO A 30 -20.82 19.45 -53.79
C PRO A 30 -20.62 19.32 -52.27
N LEU A 31 -20.54 18.08 -51.78
CA LEU A 31 -20.26 17.78 -50.37
C LEU A 31 -19.05 18.60 -49.89
N PRO A 32 -19.14 19.29 -48.74
CA PRO A 32 -18.05 20.14 -48.26
C PRO A 32 -16.80 19.30 -48.00
N GLU A 33 -15.67 19.69 -48.59
CA GLU A 33 -14.38 19.14 -48.23
C GLU A 33 -14.16 19.33 -46.72
N ILE A 34 -14.13 18.21 -45.99
CA ILE A 34 -13.86 18.21 -44.56
C ILE A 34 -12.45 18.81 -44.37
N PRO A 35 -12.29 19.84 -43.54
CA PRO A 35 -11.00 20.47 -43.34
C PRO A 35 -9.94 19.47 -42.83
N PRO A 36 -8.67 19.55 -43.28
CA PRO A 36 -7.62 18.59 -42.90
C PRO A 36 -7.45 18.39 -41.39
N TRP A 37 -7.70 19.43 -40.58
CA TRP A 37 -7.60 19.36 -39.12
C TRP A 37 -8.72 18.55 -38.43
N LEU A 38 -9.87 18.37 -39.10
CA LEU A 38 -10.95 17.50 -38.63
C LEU A 38 -10.67 16.01 -38.92
N LYS A 39 -9.82 15.72 -39.92
CA LYS A 39 -9.24 14.39 -40.15
C LYS A 39 -8.06 14.07 -39.22
N ALA A 40 -7.36 15.11 -38.74
CA ALA A 40 -6.08 15.01 -38.03
C ALA A 40 -6.16 14.53 -36.56
N GLN A 41 -7.33 14.53 -35.93
CA GLN A 41 -7.42 14.31 -34.48
C GLN A 41 -7.59 12.82 -34.14
N ALA A 42 -6.50 12.08 -34.21
CA ALA A 42 -6.43 10.63 -33.99
C ALA A 42 -6.96 10.20 -32.60
N SER A 43 -6.92 11.05 -31.58
CA SER A 43 -7.52 10.77 -30.27
C SER A 43 -7.98 12.05 -29.55
N ASP A 44 -8.93 11.94 -28.61
CA ASP A 44 -9.50 13.09 -27.91
C ASP A 44 -8.51 13.70 -26.89
N ASN A 45 -8.44 15.04 -26.80
CA ASN A 45 -7.56 15.77 -25.87
C ASN A 45 -8.03 15.69 -24.40
N ARG A 46 -9.10 14.96 -24.11
CA ARG A 46 -9.57 14.78 -22.74
C ARG A 46 -8.51 13.99 -21.93
N PRO A 47 -8.19 14.45 -20.70
CA PRO A 47 -7.38 13.67 -19.78
C PRO A 47 -8.03 12.29 -19.59
N LEU A 48 -7.25 11.21 -19.64
CA LEU A 48 -7.72 9.83 -19.42
C LEU A 48 -8.52 9.69 -18.11
N THR A 49 -8.20 10.52 -17.11
CA THR A 49 -8.91 10.64 -15.84
C THR A 49 -10.37 11.09 -15.98
N ARG A 50 -10.69 11.93 -16.98
CA ARG A 50 -12.07 12.37 -17.28
C ARG A 50 -12.83 11.37 -18.16
N LEU A 51 -12.14 10.67 -19.08
CA LEU A 51 -12.74 9.61 -19.91
C LEU A 51 -13.24 8.41 -19.06
N ARG A 52 -12.55 8.09 -17.95
CA ARG A 52 -12.98 7.08 -16.98
C ARG A 52 -14.35 7.37 -16.34
N GLN A 53 -14.78 8.63 -16.29
CA GLN A 53 -16.07 9.02 -15.72
C GLN A 53 -17.18 9.16 -16.78
N SER A 54 -16.85 9.58 -18.01
CA SER A 54 -17.85 9.76 -19.08
C SER A 54 -18.24 8.48 -19.82
N ASN A 55 -17.39 7.44 -19.83
CA ASN A 55 -17.66 6.20 -20.58
C ASN A 55 -18.68 5.25 -19.94
N ARG A 56 -19.14 5.50 -18.70
CA ARG A 56 -20.15 4.63 -18.05
C ARG A 56 -21.50 4.59 -18.76
N GLN A 57 -21.86 5.64 -19.50
CA GLN A 57 -23.11 5.65 -20.30
C GLN A 57 -22.92 5.09 -21.71
N VAL A 58 -21.73 5.24 -22.32
CA VAL A 58 -21.46 4.78 -23.70
C VAL A 58 -21.18 3.27 -23.77
N GLU A 59 -20.62 2.68 -22.71
CA GLU A 59 -20.33 1.23 -22.65
C GLU A 59 -21.60 0.35 -22.59
N GLN A 60 -22.77 0.91 -22.27
CA GLN A 60 -24.06 0.18 -22.31
C GLN A 60 -24.74 0.21 -23.69
N GLU A 61 -24.37 1.12 -24.59
CA GLU A 61 -25.02 1.29 -25.90
C GLU A 61 -24.27 0.61 -27.07
N ALA A 62 -23.06 0.08 -26.84
CA ALA A 62 -22.26 -0.57 -27.89
C ALA A 62 -22.67 -2.03 -28.21
N VAL A 63 -23.78 -2.52 -27.64
CA VAL A 63 -24.38 -3.79 -28.07
C VAL A 63 -25.39 -3.49 -29.19
N VAL A 64 -24.88 -3.51 -30.42
CA VAL A 64 -25.64 -3.78 -31.66
C VAL A 64 -26.84 -2.87 -31.91
N THR A 65 -26.63 -1.56 -32.05
CA THR A 65 -27.48 -0.75 -32.93
C THR A 65 -26.63 0.27 -33.69
N ALA A 66 -26.58 0.14 -35.02
CA ALA A 66 -25.96 1.07 -35.95
C ALA A 66 -26.77 2.38 -36.01
N VAL A 67 -26.68 3.19 -34.95
CA VAL A 67 -27.45 4.46 -34.85
C VAL A 67 -26.68 5.64 -35.48
N ASP A 68 -25.40 5.48 -35.76
CA ASP A 68 -24.55 6.42 -36.50
C ASP A 68 -23.68 5.58 -37.44
N ASP A 69 -23.67 5.78 -38.76
CA ASP A 69 -22.87 5.04 -39.78
C ASP A 69 -21.36 4.97 -39.44
N SER A 70 -21.01 4.17 -38.46
CA SER A 70 -19.71 4.12 -37.79
C SER A 70 -19.27 2.69 -37.73
N LEU A 71 -18.02 2.44 -38.08
CA LEU A 71 -17.43 1.12 -38.02
C LEU A 71 -16.48 1.03 -36.83
N ALA A 72 -16.68 0.04 -35.96
CA ALA A 72 -15.80 -0.23 -34.82
C ALA A 72 -14.88 -1.42 -35.11
N VAL A 73 -13.59 -1.22 -34.90
CA VAL A 73 -12.56 -2.26 -34.97
C VAL A 73 -11.74 -2.29 -33.70
N TYR A 74 -11.33 -3.48 -33.30
CA TYR A 74 -10.56 -3.73 -32.08
C TYR A 74 -9.22 -4.31 -32.51
N VAL A 75 -8.13 -3.74 -32.01
CA VAL A 75 -6.77 -4.17 -32.32
C VAL A 75 -6.03 -4.51 -31.04
N ASP A 76 -5.12 -5.48 -31.12
CA ASP A 76 -4.28 -5.90 -30.02
C ASP A 76 -2.91 -6.37 -30.54
N ALA A 77 -1.93 -6.50 -29.65
CA ALA A 77 -0.60 -6.99 -29.99
C ALA A 77 -0.01 -7.89 -28.89
N ALA A 78 0.65 -8.97 -29.30
CA ALA A 78 1.44 -9.81 -28.41
C ALA A 78 2.87 -9.96 -28.93
N ILE A 79 3.84 -10.08 -28.02
CA ILE A 79 5.24 -10.31 -28.36
C ILE A 79 5.65 -11.63 -27.73
N ASP A 80 6.11 -12.56 -28.56
CA ASP A 80 6.79 -13.77 -28.12
C ASP A 80 8.25 -13.70 -28.57
N SER A 81 9.15 -13.46 -27.61
CA SER A 81 10.59 -13.31 -27.85
C SER A 81 10.90 -12.20 -28.87
N CYS A 82 11.18 -12.57 -30.12
CA CYS A 82 11.43 -11.65 -31.25
C CYS A 82 10.35 -11.76 -32.34
N VAL A 83 9.15 -12.25 -32.00
CA VAL A 83 8.01 -12.35 -32.91
C VAL A 83 6.90 -11.45 -32.40
N LEU A 84 6.53 -10.46 -33.21
CA LEU A 84 5.41 -9.57 -32.97
C LEU A 84 4.16 -10.13 -33.66
N HIS A 85 3.11 -10.38 -32.90
CA HIS A 85 1.78 -10.72 -33.40
C HIS A 85 0.86 -9.51 -33.27
N THR A 86 0.13 -9.17 -34.32
CA THR A 86 -0.91 -8.12 -34.29
C THR A 86 -2.23 -8.72 -34.74
N SER A 87 -3.34 -8.29 -34.15
CA SER A 87 -4.68 -8.73 -34.57
C SER A 87 -5.61 -7.55 -34.81
N LEU A 88 -6.58 -7.78 -35.69
CA LEU A 88 -7.74 -6.93 -35.88
C LEU A 88 -9.01 -7.79 -35.79
N VAL A 89 -9.96 -7.33 -34.98
CA VAL A 89 -11.31 -7.89 -34.88
C VAL A 89 -12.35 -6.82 -35.21
N CYS A 90 -13.16 -7.07 -36.22
CA CYS A 90 -14.33 -6.25 -36.57
C CYS A 90 -15.61 -7.10 -36.41
N PRO A 91 -16.43 -6.87 -35.37
CA PRO A 91 -17.65 -7.65 -35.17
C PRO A 91 -18.67 -7.52 -36.32
N THR A 92 -18.71 -6.36 -36.98
CA THR A 92 -19.66 -6.04 -38.06
C THR A 92 -19.21 -6.52 -39.44
N LEU A 93 -17.91 -6.78 -39.62
CA LEU A 93 -17.33 -7.31 -40.86
C LEU A 93 -16.38 -8.48 -40.50
N PRO A 94 -16.90 -9.66 -40.15
CA PRO A 94 -16.07 -10.79 -39.72
C PRO A 94 -15.01 -11.20 -40.75
N GLU A 95 -15.24 -10.95 -42.03
CA GLU A 95 -14.30 -11.21 -43.13
C GLU A 95 -13.06 -10.31 -43.12
N THR A 96 -13.06 -9.23 -42.33
CA THR A 96 -11.89 -8.37 -42.15
C THR A 96 -11.05 -8.75 -40.93
N GLN A 97 -11.44 -9.79 -40.18
CA GLN A 97 -10.62 -10.29 -39.07
C GLN A 97 -9.28 -10.82 -39.61
N HIS A 98 -8.18 -10.38 -39.02
CA HIS A 98 -6.85 -10.70 -39.51
C HIS A 98 -5.82 -10.71 -38.39
N THR A 99 -4.85 -11.60 -38.50
CA THR A 99 -3.68 -11.67 -37.62
C THR A 99 -2.42 -11.64 -38.48
N CYS A 100 -1.47 -10.77 -38.13
CA CYS A 100 -0.15 -10.71 -38.75
C CYS A 100 0.92 -11.17 -37.77
N SER A 101 2.07 -11.63 -38.28
CA SER A 101 3.22 -12.00 -37.46
C SER A 101 4.51 -11.54 -38.11
N TYR A 102 5.38 -10.89 -37.35
CA TYR A 102 6.61 -10.28 -37.83
C TYR A 102 7.79 -10.74 -36.98
N VAL A 103 8.87 -11.22 -37.60
CA VAL A 103 10.13 -11.49 -36.90
C VAL A 103 10.92 -10.18 -36.81
N THR A 104 11.35 -9.82 -35.61
CA THR A 104 12.14 -8.63 -35.30
C THR A 104 13.57 -9.04 -34.92
N GLU A 105 14.55 -8.16 -35.10
CA GLU A 105 15.95 -8.46 -34.73
C GLU A 105 16.17 -8.50 -33.22
N ALA A 106 15.32 -7.81 -32.46
CA ALA A 106 15.33 -7.73 -31.00
C ALA A 106 13.89 -7.68 -30.46
N PRO A 107 13.67 -7.96 -29.15
CA PRO A 107 12.36 -7.88 -28.54
C PRO A 107 11.71 -6.51 -28.74
N PHE A 108 10.48 -6.51 -29.26
CA PHE A 108 9.78 -5.27 -29.61
C PHE A 108 9.22 -4.62 -28.33
N PRO A 109 9.44 -3.31 -28.07
CA PRO A 109 8.78 -2.62 -26.96
C PRO A 109 7.25 -2.71 -27.05
N SER A 110 6.56 -2.95 -25.93
CA SER A 110 5.10 -3.13 -25.89
C SER A 110 4.32 -1.97 -26.53
N VAL A 111 4.77 -0.74 -26.34
CA VAL A 111 4.15 0.44 -26.96
C VAL A 111 4.26 0.43 -28.48
N LEU A 112 5.40 -0.03 -29.02
CA LEU A 112 5.61 -0.13 -30.45
C LEU A 112 4.78 -1.27 -31.04
N ALA A 113 4.62 -2.37 -30.31
CA ALA A 113 3.76 -3.49 -30.71
C ALA A 113 2.30 -3.06 -30.88
N GLU A 114 1.78 -2.31 -29.91
CA GLU A 114 0.43 -1.74 -29.95
C GLU A 114 0.25 -0.73 -31.09
N LEU A 115 1.23 0.14 -31.32
CA LEU A 115 1.20 1.07 -32.45
C LEU A 115 1.26 0.34 -33.80
N ALA A 116 1.98 -0.79 -33.89
CA ALA A 116 2.00 -1.65 -35.05
C ALA A 116 0.63 -2.29 -35.29
N ALA A 117 -0.06 -2.78 -34.25
CA ALA A 117 -1.41 -3.31 -34.38
C ALA A 117 -2.41 -2.25 -34.88
N ILE A 118 -2.31 -1.00 -34.39
CA ILE A 118 -3.12 0.11 -34.90
C ILE A 118 -2.81 0.38 -36.39
N ARG A 119 -1.54 0.41 -36.78
CA ARG A 119 -1.10 0.61 -38.17
C ARG A 119 -1.64 -0.48 -39.10
N ASP A 120 -1.47 -1.74 -38.71
CA ASP A 120 -1.88 -2.90 -39.51
C ASP A 120 -3.41 -2.93 -39.64
N GLY A 121 -4.11 -2.65 -38.55
CA GLY A 121 -5.55 -2.52 -38.55
C GLY A 121 -6.06 -1.43 -39.49
N LEU A 122 -5.45 -0.24 -39.48
CA LEU A 122 -5.81 0.85 -40.40
C LEU A 122 -5.52 0.49 -41.86
N THR A 123 -4.36 -0.11 -42.12
CA THR A 123 -3.95 -0.52 -43.48
C THR A 123 -4.97 -1.48 -44.10
N LEU A 124 -5.50 -2.41 -43.30
CA LEU A 124 -6.51 -3.36 -43.75
C LEU A 124 -7.90 -2.71 -43.94
N MET A 125 -8.26 -1.77 -43.07
CA MET A 125 -9.61 -1.20 -43.04
C MET A 125 -9.83 -0.05 -44.04
N ILE A 126 -8.81 0.75 -44.36
CA ILE A 126 -8.96 1.91 -45.26
C ILE A 126 -9.60 1.55 -46.61
N PRO A 127 -9.16 0.52 -47.35
CA PRO A 127 -9.79 0.16 -48.62
C PRO A 127 -11.25 -0.27 -48.49
N LYS A 128 -11.63 -0.85 -47.34
CA LYS A 128 -13.00 -1.29 -47.05
C LYS A 128 -13.90 -0.11 -46.70
N VAL A 129 -13.38 0.81 -45.89
CA VAL A 129 -14.07 2.03 -45.47
C VAL A 129 -14.40 2.91 -46.67
N ASP A 130 -13.48 3.03 -47.63
CA ASP A 130 -13.68 3.82 -48.85
C ASP A 130 -14.83 3.28 -49.71
N CYS A 131 -15.13 1.98 -49.65
CA CYS A 131 -16.28 1.37 -50.33
C CYS A 131 -17.61 1.55 -49.59
N LEU A 132 -17.58 1.72 -48.26
CA LEU A 132 -18.77 1.66 -47.39
C LEU A 132 -19.41 3.03 -47.09
N SER A 133 -18.82 4.14 -47.56
CA SER A 133 -19.32 5.51 -47.34
C SER A 133 -19.62 5.83 -45.86
N LEU A 134 -18.73 5.41 -44.96
CA LEU A 134 -18.93 5.56 -43.51
C LEU A 134 -18.74 7.01 -43.04
N ASN A 135 -19.50 7.39 -42.01
CA ASN A 135 -19.35 8.69 -41.35
C ASN A 135 -18.12 8.75 -40.44
N ARG A 136 -17.68 7.62 -39.87
CA ARG A 136 -16.45 7.53 -39.05
C ARG A 136 -15.94 6.10 -38.86
N LEU A 137 -14.63 5.95 -38.64
CA LEU A 137 -13.98 4.71 -38.21
C LEU A 137 -13.48 4.84 -36.76
N LEU A 138 -13.86 3.91 -35.89
CA LEU A 138 -13.43 3.83 -34.50
C LEU A 138 -12.48 2.64 -34.32
N VAL A 139 -11.24 2.91 -33.91
CA VAL A 139 -10.21 1.90 -33.61
C VAL A 139 -10.02 1.82 -32.11
N TYR A 140 -10.27 0.67 -31.50
CA TYR A 140 -10.12 0.43 -30.07
C TYR A 140 -8.82 -0.35 -29.79
N THR A 141 -8.07 0.09 -28.78
CA THR A 141 -6.88 -0.59 -28.21
C THR A 141 -6.98 -0.53 -26.69
N ASP A 142 -6.40 -1.49 -25.98
CA ASP A 142 -6.29 -1.47 -24.52
C ASP A 142 -5.03 -0.72 -24.02
N SER A 143 -4.18 -0.26 -24.93
CA SER A 143 -2.93 0.41 -24.64
C SER A 143 -3.11 1.92 -24.45
N THR A 144 -3.21 2.34 -23.18
CA THR A 144 -3.22 3.78 -22.85
C THR A 144 -1.96 4.51 -23.30
N GLN A 145 -0.83 3.80 -23.41
CA GLN A 145 0.44 4.38 -23.80
C GLN A 145 0.51 4.63 -25.31
N ALA A 146 0.04 3.70 -26.15
CA ALA A 146 -0.06 3.91 -27.59
C ALA A 146 -0.97 5.10 -27.93
N VAL A 147 -2.13 5.22 -27.26
CA VAL A 147 -3.03 6.37 -27.42
C VAL A 147 -2.36 7.70 -27.01
N ARG A 148 -1.49 7.69 -25.99
CA ARG A 148 -0.72 8.89 -25.59
C ARG A 148 0.34 9.24 -26.61
N GLU A 149 1.04 8.27 -27.17
CA GLU A 149 2.06 8.51 -28.21
C GLU A 149 1.44 9.10 -29.48
N LEU A 150 0.27 8.63 -29.91
CA LEU A 150 -0.48 9.23 -31.03
C LEU A 150 -0.98 10.66 -30.78
N ARG A 151 -0.86 11.20 -29.56
CA ARG A 151 -1.14 12.63 -29.28
C ARG A 151 0.09 13.52 -29.48
N LYS A 152 1.29 12.96 -29.49
CA LYS A 152 2.56 13.69 -29.55
C LYS A 152 2.99 13.94 -31.00
N VAL A 153 2.17 14.68 -31.75
CA VAL A 153 2.35 14.90 -33.21
C VAL A 153 3.72 15.53 -33.56
N SER A 154 4.34 16.28 -32.65
CA SER A 154 5.62 16.96 -32.89
C SER A 154 6.87 16.15 -32.51
N SER A 155 6.74 14.98 -31.90
CA SER A 155 7.86 14.15 -31.41
C SER A 155 7.57 12.65 -31.52
N SER A 156 6.74 12.25 -32.49
CA SER A 156 6.23 10.89 -32.61
C SER A 156 7.29 9.92 -33.14
N LEU A 157 7.28 8.69 -32.62
CA LEU A 157 8.03 7.55 -33.14
C LEU A 157 7.67 7.33 -34.63
N ASP A 158 8.58 6.76 -35.43
CA ASP A 158 8.37 6.55 -36.87
C ASP A 158 7.05 5.81 -37.17
N ILE A 159 6.72 4.77 -36.38
CA ILE A 159 5.46 4.03 -36.51
C ILE A 159 4.24 4.91 -36.20
N ALA A 160 4.31 5.81 -35.21
CA ALA A 160 3.19 6.71 -34.92
C ALA A 160 2.99 7.73 -36.06
N SER A 161 4.07 8.17 -36.71
CA SER A 161 4.01 8.98 -37.93
C SER A 161 3.36 8.23 -39.10
N ASP A 162 3.59 6.92 -39.23
CA ASP A 162 2.90 6.06 -40.22
C ASP A 162 1.40 5.95 -39.95
N VAL A 163 1.02 5.73 -38.68
CA VAL A 163 -0.39 5.71 -38.26
C VAL A 163 -1.07 7.04 -38.60
N HIS A 164 -0.43 8.18 -38.33
CA HIS A 164 -0.97 9.48 -38.73
C HIS A 164 -1.15 9.60 -40.25
N ARG A 165 -0.17 9.16 -41.06
CA ARG A 165 -0.29 9.17 -42.53
C ARG A 165 -1.48 8.34 -43.03
N LEU A 166 -1.71 7.15 -42.45
CA LEU A 166 -2.86 6.30 -42.76
C LEU A 166 -4.19 6.95 -42.38
N ILE A 167 -4.24 7.60 -41.20
CA ILE A 167 -5.43 8.36 -40.78
C ILE A 167 -5.74 9.49 -41.76
N TYR A 168 -4.71 10.20 -42.25
CA TYR A 168 -4.89 11.28 -43.23
C TYR A 168 -5.38 10.79 -44.60
N SER A 169 -5.05 9.56 -44.99
CA SER A 169 -5.46 8.98 -46.27
C SER A 169 -6.88 8.40 -46.26
N CYS A 170 -7.50 8.23 -45.09
CA CYS A 170 -8.84 7.65 -44.99
C CYS A 170 -9.93 8.60 -45.51
N ALA A 171 -10.93 8.08 -46.23
CA ALA A 171 -12.05 8.89 -46.73
C ALA A 171 -12.96 9.44 -45.62
N CYS A 172 -12.97 8.81 -44.42
CA CYS A 172 -13.75 9.23 -43.27
C CYS A 172 -12.88 9.61 -42.06
N PRO A 173 -13.40 10.38 -41.08
CA PRO A 173 -12.73 10.63 -39.81
C PRO A 173 -12.41 9.34 -39.06
N VAL A 174 -11.14 9.18 -38.65
CA VAL A 174 -10.68 8.04 -37.84
C VAL A 174 -10.45 8.48 -36.40
N ARG A 175 -10.90 7.67 -35.43
CA ARG A 175 -10.61 7.87 -33.98
C ARG A 175 -10.03 6.62 -33.36
N VAL A 176 -8.87 6.76 -32.73
CA VAL A 176 -8.24 5.75 -31.89
C VAL A 176 -8.63 5.99 -30.43
N LEU A 177 -9.26 5.00 -29.82
CA LEU A 177 -9.86 5.06 -28.49
C LEU A 177 -9.28 3.98 -27.59
N TRP A 178 -9.12 4.31 -26.32
CA TRP A 178 -8.79 3.32 -25.31
C TRP A 178 -10.05 2.56 -24.87
N THR A 179 -9.98 1.24 -24.78
CA THR A 179 -11.01 0.38 -24.19
C THR A 179 -10.43 -0.51 -23.09
N ARG A 180 -11.29 -1.06 -22.23
CA ARG A 180 -10.87 -2.10 -21.28
C ARG A 180 -10.82 -3.46 -21.97
N ARG A 181 -9.87 -4.30 -21.57
CA ARG A 181 -9.79 -5.73 -21.97
C ARG A 181 -11.05 -6.55 -21.67
N SER A 182 -12.03 -6.02 -20.93
CA SER A 182 -13.26 -6.74 -20.55
C SER A 182 -14.34 -6.79 -21.64
N THR A 183 -14.14 -6.13 -22.79
CA THR A 183 -15.12 -6.20 -23.89
C THR A 183 -14.87 -7.47 -24.71
N LEU A 184 -15.93 -8.21 -25.05
CA LEU A 184 -15.81 -9.48 -25.80
C LEU A 184 -14.99 -9.34 -27.10
N ALA A 185 -15.14 -8.23 -27.81
CA ALA A 185 -14.40 -7.98 -29.05
C ALA A 185 -12.91 -7.68 -28.80
N GLN A 186 -12.56 -7.00 -27.71
CA GLN A 186 -11.15 -6.81 -27.33
C GLN A 186 -10.54 -8.13 -26.82
N MET A 187 -11.28 -8.93 -26.05
CA MET A 187 -10.82 -10.26 -25.63
C MET A 187 -10.57 -11.18 -26.84
N ALA A 188 -11.39 -11.06 -27.89
CA ALA A 188 -11.19 -11.79 -29.13
C ALA A 188 -9.93 -11.31 -29.88
N ALA A 189 -9.63 -10.01 -29.86
CA ALA A 189 -8.40 -9.46 -30.44
C ALA A 189 -7.15 -9.92 -29.65
N ASP A 190 -7.18 -9.84 -28.32
CA ASP A 190 -6.13 -10.36 -27.42
C ASP A 190 -5.87 -11.85 -27.67
N ALA A 191 -6.92 -12.67 -27.68
CA ALA A 191 -6.82 -14.10 -27.95
C ALA A 191 -6.25 -14.41 -29.35
N ALA A 192 -6.57 -13.60 -30.36
CA ALA A 192 -6.09 -13.78 -31.73
C ALA A 192 -4.61 -13.41 -31.92
N CYS A 193 -4.01 -12.64 -31.00
CA CYS A 193 -2.58 -12.30 -31.00
C CYS A 193 -1.70 -13.38 -30.38
N HIS A 194 -2.27 -14.26 -29.56
CA HIS A 194 -1.54 -15.37 -28.97
C HIS A 194 -1.66 -16.58 -29.90
N PRO A 195 -0.62 -16.93 -30.69
CA PRO A 195 -0.67 -18.11 -31.52
C PRO A 195 -1.01 -19.31 -30.64
N ALA A 196 -2.10 -19.99 -30.97
CA ALA A 196 -2.50 -21.20 -30.28
C ALA A 196 -1.50 -22.32 -30.61
N GLU A 197 -0.37 -22.36 -29.89
CA GLU A 197 0.44 -23.57 -29.77
C GLU A 197 -0.30 -24.54 -28.84
N VAL A 198 -1.35 -25.16 -29.37
CA VAL A 198 -1.88 -26.42 -28.84
C VAL A 198 -1.96 -27.40 -30.01
N GLN A 199 -0.83 -27.71 -30.63
CA GLN A 199 -0.76 -28.88 -31.53
C GLN A 199 -0.49 -30.19 -30.77
N HIS A 200 -0.15 -30.14 -29.49
CA HIS A 200 -0.11 -31.32 -28.63
C HIS A 200 -0.85 -31.02 -27.33
N PRO A 201 -1.76 -31.91 -26.88
CA PRO A 201 -2.31 -31.79 -25.53
C PRO A 201 -1.13 -31.73 -24.56
N LEU A 202 -1.23 -30.86 -23.54
CA LEU A 202 -0.26 -30.77 -22.44
C LEU A 202 0.21 -32.18 -22.10
N PRO A 203 1.51 -32.47 -21.93
CA PRO A 203 1.96 -33.80 -21.57
C PRO A 203 1.16 -34.40 -20.40
N LEU A 204 0.77 -33.57 -19.42
CA LEU A 204 -0.19 -33.89 -18.35
C LEU A 204 -1.48 -34.57 -18.85
N LEU A 205 -2.09 -34.08 -19.91
CA LEU A 205 -3.30 -34.63 -20.55
C LEU A 205 -3.06 -35.92 -21.36
N ARG A 206 -1.80 -36.36 -21.56
CA ARG A 206 -1.51 -37.66 -22.19
C ARG A 206 -1.31 -38.81 -21.21
N PHE A 207 -0.93 -38.51 -19.96
CA PHE A 207 -0.61 -39.50 -18.94
C PHE A 207 -1.65 -39.58 -17.82
N VAL A 208 -2.54 -38.59 -17.75
CA VAL A 208 -3.66 -38.50 -16.84
C VAL A 208 -4.89 -38.58 -17.74
N ASP A 209 -5.69 -39.64 -17.62
CA ASP A 209 -6.96 -39.70 -18.34
C ASP A 209 -7.91 -38.61 -17.81
N ASP A 210 -8.95 -38.28 -18.60
CA ASP A 210 -9.91 -37.24 -18.21
C ASP A 210 -10.56 -37.55 -16.85
N GLU A 211 -10.68 -38.83 -16.49
CA GLU A 211 -11.20 -39.30 -15.21
C GLU A 211 -10.26 -38.94 -14.05
N ASP A 212 -8.96 -39.17 -14.20
CA ASP A 212 -7.93 -38.80 -13.24
C ASP A 212 -7.82 -37.28 -13.05
N LEU A 213 -8.00 -36.49 -14.11
CA LEU A 213 -7.99 -35.02 -14.04
C LEU A 213 -9.21 -34.47 -13.29
N VAL A 214 -10.39 -35.02 -13.56
CA VAL A 214 -11.61 -34.70 -12.80
C VAL A 214 -11.42 -35.08 -11.33
N GLN A 215 -10.88 -36.26 -11.06
CA GLN A 215 -10.59 -36.70 -9.69
C GLN A 215 -9.62 -35.77 -8.95
N LEU A 216 -8.59 -35.24 -9.63
CA LEU A 216 -7.65 -34.27 -9.07
C LEU A 216 -8.28 -32.90 -8.80
N MET A 217 -9.14 -32.42 -9.70
CA MET A 217 -9.88 -31.16 -9.52
C MET A 217 -10.93 -31.27 -8.40
N GLU A 218 -11.61 -32.41 -8.30
CA GLU A 218 -12.51 -32.72 -7.20
C GLU A 218 -11.75 -32.77 -5.87
N LEU A 219 -10.56 -33.35 -5.84
CA LEU A 219 -9.75 -33.44 -4.62
C LEU A 219 -9.27 -32.06 -4.12
N ALA A 220 -8.98 -31.12 -5.04
CA ALA A 220 -8.64 -29.75 -4.68
C ALA A 220 -9.84 -28.92 -4.17
N SER A 221 -11.08 -29.36 -4.45
CA SER A 221 -12.31 -28.64 -4.11
C SER A 221 -13.17 -29.34 -3.03
N ALA A 222 -12.90 -30.60 -2.72
CA ALA A 222 -13.71 -31.41 -1.81
C ALA A 222 -13.39 -31.16 -0.33
N SER A 223 -14.46 -31.03 0.46
CA SER A 223 -14.43 -30.99 1.94
C SER A 223 -14.42 -32.38 2.60
N GLY A 224 -14.46 -33.47 1.81
CA GLY A 224 -14.48 -34.86 2.27
C GLY A 224 -13.13 -35.56 2.29
N ALA A 225 -13.08 -36.78 2.84
CA ALA A 225 -11.90 -37.64 2.78
C ALA A 225 -11.68 -38.10 1.32
N PRO A 226 -10.44 -38.05 0.80
CA PRO A 226 -10.18 -38.50 -0.57
C PRO A 226 -10.34 -40.01 -0.69
N SER A 227 -10.84 -40.46 -1.84
CA SER A 227 -10.89 -41.87 -2.20
C SER A 227 -9.49 -42.44 -2.42
N ASP A 228 -9.33 -43.77 -2.33
CA ASP A 228 -8.07 -44.46 -2.66
C ASP A 228 -7.62 -44.18 -4.10
N CYS A 229 -8.58 -44.02 -5.02
CA CYS A 229 -8.30 -43.73 -6.42
C CYS A 229 -7.66 -42.34 -6.56
N GLN A 230 -8.24 -41.31 -5.93
CA GLN A 230 -7.70 -39.96 -5.97
C GLN A 230 -6.28 -39.85 -5.37
N VAL A 231 -6.01 -40.58 -4.28
CA VAL A 231 -4.65 -40.64 -3.69
C VAL A 231 -3.69 -41.34 -4.64
N ALA A 232 -4.08 -42.48 -5.24
CA ALA A 232 -3.26 -43.18 -6.22
C ALA A 232 -2.98 -42.33 -7.47
N THR A 233 -3.94 -41.50 -7.89
CA THR A 233 -3.78 -40.57 -9.02
C THR A 233 -2.78 -39.46 -8.70
N LEU A 234 -2.84 -38.86 -7.51
CA LEU A 234 -1.81 -37.94 -7.03
C LEU A 234 -0.43 -38.59 -6.98
N GLU A 235 -0.33 -39.80 -6.44
CA GLU A 235 0.92 -40.56 -6.37
C GLU A 235 1.50 -40.87 -7.76
N ARG A 236 0.65 -41.17 -8.76
CA ARG A 236 1.06 -41.37 -10.16
C ARG A 236 1.58 -40.08 -10.79
N VAL A 237 0.91 -38.95 -10.57
CA VAL A 237 1.36 -37.63 -11.06
C VAL A 237 2.72 -37.25 -10.48
N LEU A 238 3.02 -37.67 -9.23
CA LEU A 238 4.30 -37.41 -8.57
C LEU A 238 5.46 -38.30 -9.06
N GLN A 239 5.16 -39.47 -9.63
CA GLN A 239 6.15 -40.39 -10.22
C GLN A 239 6.64 -39.94 -11.60
N TRP A 240 6.17 -38.80 -12.10
CA TRP A 240 6.65 -38.13 -13.31
C TRP A 240 8.08 -37.62 -13.06
N PRO A 241 9.15 -38.33 -13.51
CA PRO A 241 9.49 -38.59 -14.91
C PRO A 241 10.18 -39.97 -15.12
N GLU A 242 10.10 -40.91 -14.18
CA GLU A 242 10.94 -42.13 -14.22
C GLU A 242 10.65 -43.01 -15.44
N GLY A 243 9.44 -42.91 -16.01
CA GLY A 243 9.06 -43.59 -17.26
C GLY A 243 9.28 -42.82 -18.57
N VAL A 244 9.64 -41.53 -18.52
CA VAL A 244 9.68 -40.65 -19.71
C VAL A 244 11.09 -40.52 -20.33
N GLN A 245 12.10 -41.11 -19.69
CA GLN A 245 13.51 -41.07 -20.14
C GLN A 245 13.74 -41.57 -21.59
N GLY A 246 12.78 -42.28 -22.20
CA GLY A 246 12.89 -42.80 -23.56
C GLY A 246 12.20 -42.00 -24.68
N PHE A 247 11.33 -41.02 -24.39
CA PHE A 247 10.40 -40.48 -25.40
C PHE A 247 10.70 -39.07 -25.94
N TYR A 248 11.47 -38.25 -25.22
CA TYR A 248 11.81 -36.88 -25.67
C TYR A 248 13.32 -36.66 -25.62
N SER A 249 13.92 -36.34 -26.76
CA SER A 249 15.35 -36.04 -26.89
C SER A 249 15.73 -34.66 -26.33
N ASP A 250 14.75 -33.80 -26.04
CA ASP A 250 14.96 -32.45 -25.52
C ASP A 250 14.29 -32.30 -24.13
N PHE A 251 15.10 -32.53 -23.09
CA PHE A 251 14.64 -32.59 -21.69
C PHE A 251 14.22 -31.23 -21.13
N SER A 252 14.59 -30.12 -21.78
CA SER A 252 14.31 -28.75 -21.35
C SER A 252 12.81 -28.42 -21.35
N ALA A 253 12.06 -28.93 -22.32
CA ALA A 253 10.63 -28.70 -22.44
C ALA A 253 9.80 -29.37 -21.32
N CYS A 254 10.26 -30.51 -20.77
CA CYS A 254 9.49 -31.28 -19.78
C CYS A 254 9.29 -30.54 -18.44
N TRP A 255 10.21 -29.66 -18.07
CA TRP A 255 10.18 -28.96 -16.77
C TRP A 255 9.15 -27.85 -16.67
N ALA A 256 8.72 -27.29 -17.81
CA ALA A 256 7.60 -26.34 -17.87
C ALA A 256 6.27 -26.98 -17.44
N TYR A 257 6.16 -28.32 -17.51
CA TYR A 257 4.93 -29.07 -17.23
C TYR A 257 4.84 -29.64 -15.82
N VAL A 258 5.86 -29.45 -14.97
CA VAL A 258 5.83 -29.89 -13.56
C VAL A 258 5.03 -28.90 -12.68
N PHE A 259 4.94 -27.64 -13.10
CA PHE A 259 4.26 -26.56 -12.39
C PHE A 259 2.79 -26.87 -12.03
N PRO A 260 1.91 -27.31 -12.96
CA PRO A 260 0.50 -27.56 -12.63
C PRO A 260 0.32 -28.69 -11.60
N ALA A 261 1.15 -29.74 -11.71
CA ALA A 261 1.13 -30.85 -10.76
C ALA A 261 1.53 -30.42 -9.34
N LEU A 262 2.59 -29.60 -9.23
CA LEU A 262 3.02 -29.05 -7.94
C LEU A 262 1.99 -28.09 -7.34
N ASP A 263 1.28 -27.31 -8.16
CA ASP A 263 0.25 -26.39 -7.64
C ASP A 263 -0.99 -27.14 -7.15
N LEU A 264 -1.40 -28.19 -7.86
CA LEU A 264 -2.44 -29.12 -7.40
C LEU A 264 -2.03 -29.80 -6.09
N LEU A 265 -0.79 -30.28 -5.99
CA LEU A 265 -0.27 -30.91 -4.78
C LEU A 265 -0.25 -29.93 -3.60
N ARG A 266 0.18 -28.68 -3.84
CA ARG A 266 0.18 -27.61 -2.84
C ARG A 266 -1.23 -27.38 -2.30
N LEU A 267 -2.24 -27.35 -3.17
CA LEU A 267 -3.65 -27.21 -2.77
C LEU A 267 -4.13 -28.45 -2.01
N ALA A 268 -3.78 -29.65 -2.46
CA ALA A 268 -4.13 -30.92 -1.82
C ALA A 268 -3.62 -31.00 -0.36
N PHE A 269 -2.39 -30.54 -0.08
CA PHE A 269 -1.85 -30.53 1.30
C PHE A 269 -2.57 -29.58 2.26
N ARG A 270 -3.39 -28.64 1.77
CA ARG A 270 -4.23 -27.81 2.64
C ARG A 270 -5.39 -28.58 3.25
N ASN A 271 -5.82 -29.68 2.61
CA ASN A 271 -6.85 -30.55 3.17
C ASN A 271 -6.18 -31.54 4.14
N HIS A 272 -6.43 -31.39 5.45
CA HIS A 272 -5.81 -32.20 6.50
C HIS A 272 -6.04 -33.73 6.30
N LEU A 273 -7.19 -34.14 5.73
CA LEU A 273 -7.49 -35.56 5.50
C LEU A 273 -6.66 -36.14 4.35
N VAL A 274 -6.53 -35.39 3.26
CA VAL A 274 -5.68 -35.76 2.12
C VAL A 274 -4.23 -35.83 2.55
N SER A 275 -3.77 -34.74 3.15
CA SER A 275 -2.40 -34.58 3.66
C SER A 275 -2.03 -35.71 4.62
N SER A 276 -2.84 -35.97 5.65
CA SER A 276 -2.61 -37.06 6.62
C SER A 276 -2.62 -38.46 6.00
N ARG A 277 -3.39 -38.69 4.93
CA ARG A 277 -3.43 -39.98 4.24
C ARG A 277 -2.19 -40.18 3.38
N MET A 278 -1.82 -39.17 2.59
CA MET A 278 -0.63 -39.19 1.73
C MET A 278 0.67 -39.31 2.53
N HIS A 279 0.76 -38.59 3.65
CA HIS A 279 1.92 -38.67 4.54
C HIS A 279 2.11 -40.07 5.11
N ARG A 280 1.02 -40.78 5.40
CA ARG A 280 1.08 -42.18 5.90
C ARG A 280 1.37 -43.20 4.81
N SER A 281 0.88 -43.03 3.57
CA SER A 281 1.08 -44.00 2.48
C SER A 281 2.46 -43.86 1.82
N SER A 282 2.82 -42.63 1.45
CA SER A 282 3.95 -42.34 0.55
C SER A 282 4.79 -41.13 0.97
N GLY A 283 4.61 -40.64 2.20
CA GLY A 283 5.18 -39.38 2.68
C GLY A 283 6.69 -39.23 2.50
N ALA A 284 7.48 -40.27 2.82
CA ALA A 284 8.94 -40.23 2.66
C ALA A 284 9.37 -40.11 1.19
N LYS A 285 8.81 -40.94 0.30
CA LYS A 285 9.09 -40.89 -1.15
C LYS A 285 8.70 -39.55 -1.77
N LEU A 286 7.56 -39.03 -1.34
CA LEU A 286 7.05 -37.73 -1.74
C LEU A 286 7.98 -36.60 -1.28
N CYS A 287 8.44 -36.63 -0.03
CA CYS A 287 9.38 -35.64 0.49
C CYS A 287 10.70 -35.70 -0.29
N ASP A 288 11.31 -36.89 -0.45
CA ASP A 288 12.53 -37.06 -1.27
C ASP A 288 12.34 -36.53 -2.70
N ARG A 289 11.16 -36.76 -3.30
CA ARG A 289 10.83 -36.23 -4.64
C ARG A 289 10.77 -34.71 -4.64
N LEU A 290 10.04 -34.10 -3.69
CA LEU A 290 9.98 -32.64 -3.54
C LEU A 290 11.37 -32.05 -3.36
N LEU A 291 12.22 -32.65 -2.52
CA LEU A 291 13.60 -32.20 -2.31
C LEU A 291 14.44 -32.32 -3.58
N SER A 292 14.27 -33.38 -4.38
CA SER A 292 14.95 -33.51 -5.69
C SER A 292 14.55 -32.40 -6.67
N LEU A 293 13.30 -31.91 -6.57
CA LEU A 293 12.77 -30.79 -7.35
C LEU A 293 13.15 -29.43 -6.75
N LEU A 294 13.75 -29.38 -5.56
CA LEU A 294 14.23 -28.14 -4.97
C LEU A 294 15.68 -27.86 -5.36
N VAL A 295 16.48 -28.89 -5.70
CA VAL A 295 17.88 -28.70 -6.10
C VAL A 295 17.97 -27.77 -7.32
N PRO A 296 18.77 -26.69 -7.25
CA PRO A 296 18.93 -25.79 -8.38
C PRO A 296 19.69 -26.50 -9.51
N THR A 297 18.99 -26.77 -10.60
CA THR A 297 19.57 -27.24 -11.86
C THR A 297 19.24 -26.22 -12.95
N SER A 298 20.04 -26.13 -14.02
CA SER A 298 19.80 -25.21 -15.13
C SER A 298 18.43 -25.38 -15.81
N LEU A 299 17.74 -26.50 -15.53
CA LEU A 299 16.46 -26.88 -16.11
C LEU A 299 15.27 -26.59 -15.19
N ASN A 300 15.51 -26.29 -13.91
CA ASN A 300 14.46 -26.12 -12.92
C ASN A 300 14.06 -24.65 -12.81
N THR A 301 12.80 -24.34 -13.13
CA THR A 301 12.31 -22.96 -13.09
C THR A 301 12.14 -22.49 -11.63
N SER A 302 12.36 -21.20 -11.39
CA SER A 302 12.13 -20.56 -10.09
C SER A 302 10.70 -20.75 -9.57
N VAL A 303 9.73 -20.94 -10.49
CA VAL A 303 8.32 -21.21 -10.18
C VAL A 303 8.13 -22.60 -9.57
N ASN A 304 8.76 -23.64 -10.13
CA ASN A 304 8.70 -24.99 -9.58
C ASN A 304 9.30 -25.05 -8.17
N GLN A 305 10.46 -24.42 -7.97
CA GLN A 305 11.11 -24.31 -6.66
C GLN A 305 10.20 -23.61 -5.64
N MET A 306 9.58 -22.50 -6.03
CA MET A 306 8.62 -21.78 -5.20
C MET A 306 7.43 -22.66 -4.79
N LEU A 307 6.86 -23.44 -5.71
CA LEU A 307 5.75 -24.34 -5.41
C LEU A 307 6.16 -25.51 -4.50
N VAL A 308 7.35 -26.08 -4.71
CA VAL A 308 7.91 -27.12 -3.85
C VAL A 308 8.05 -26.60 -2.41
N LEU A 309 8.63 -25.41 -2.24
CA LEU A 309 8.76 -24.78 -0.91
C LEU A 309 7.40 -24.61 -0.25
N ARG A 310 6.39 -24.14 -1.00
CA ARG A 310 5.02 -24.01 -0.48
C ARG A 310 4.36 -25.35 -0.16
N CYS A 311 4.65 -26.42 -0.92
CA CYS A 311 4.20 -27.77 -0.59
C CYS A 311 4.77 -28.19 0.76
N LEU A 312 6.10 -28.06 0.95
CA LEU A 312 6.77 -28.36 2.22
C LEU A 312 6.22 -27.51 3.37
N SER A 313 5.95 -26.21 3.16
CA SER A 313 5.32 -25.36 4.17
C SER A 313 3.92 -25.86 4.55
N ASN A 314 3.10 -26.28 3.58
CA ASN A 314 1.75 -26.80 3.83
C ASN A 314 1.76 -28.16 4.53
N MET A 315 2.85 -28.95 4.45
CA MET A 315 2.96 -30.21 5.18
C MET A 315 2.95 -30.01 6.70
N PHE A 316 3.39 -28.85 7.21
CA PHE A 316 3.27 -28.47 8.63
C PHE A 316 1.82 -28.31 9.12
N LEU A 317 0.82 -28.27 8.24
CA LEU A 317 -0.59 -28.17 8.64
C LEU A 317 -1.13 -29.46 9.26
N THR A 318 -0.38 -30.57 9.22
CA THR A 318 -0.75 -31.84 9.84
C THR A 318 0.41 -32.41 10.67
N PRO A 319 0.15 -33.06 11.82
CA PRO A 319 1.22 -33.64 12.64
C PRO A 319 2.10 -34.65 11.88
N SER A 320 1.48 -35.45 11.00
CA SER A 320 2.23 -36.43 10.19
C SER A 320 3.13 -35.79 9.13
N GLY A 321 2.73 -34.64 8.58
CA GLY A 321 3.51 -33.92 7.60
C GLY A 321 4.63 -33.11 8.23
N GLU A 322 4.34 -32.45 9.35
CA GLU A 322 5.33 -31.81 10.20
C GLU A 322 6.44 -32.80 10.58
N ALA A 323 6.09 -33.99 11.08
CA ALA A 323 7.06 -35.02 11.43
C ALA A 323 7.96 -35.44 10.25
N LEU A 324 7.40 -35.57 9.04
CA LEU A 324 8.17 -35.90 7.83
C LEU A 324 9.14 -34.77 7.43
N VAL A 325 8.67 -33.51 7.47
CA VAL A 325 9.50 -32.36 7.12
C VAL A 325 10.61 -32.14 8.16
N LEU A 326 10.32 -32.34 9.45
CA LEU A 326 11.31 -32.32 10.53
C LEU A 326 12.33 -33.45 10.40
N GLN A 327 11.90 -34.65 9.99
CA GLN A 327 12.80 -35.78 9.72
C GLN A 327 13.81 -35.45 8.61
N GLU A 328 13.39 -34.72 7.58
CA GLU A 328 14.22 -34.33 6.44
C GLU A 328 14.90 -32.94 6.59
N ARG A 329 14.84 -32.34 7.80
CA ARG A 329 15.34 -30.99 8.07
C ARG A 329 16.77 -30.76 7.56
N ARG A 330 17.72 -31.67 7.86
CA ARG A 330 19.13 -31.51 7.44
C ARG A 330 19.28 -31.41 5.92
N LYS A 331 18.54 -32.23 5.15
CA LYS A 331 18.56 -32.16 3.69
C LYS A 331 17.97 -30.82 3.21
N ILE A 332 16.86 -30.39 3.82
CA ILE A 332 16.21 -29.10 3.50
C ILE A 332 17.15 -27.93 3.77
N MET A 333 17.76 -27.83 4.95
CA MET A 333 18.67 -26.75 5.31
C MET A 333 19.88 -26.69 4.37
N THR A 334 20.43 -27.85 4.01
CA THR A 334 21.53 -27.95 3.02
C THR A 334 21.11 -27.38 1.66
N ILE A 335 19.92 -27.73 1.17
CA ILE A 335 19.41 -27.22 -0.12
C ILE A 335 19.12 -25.72 -0.04
N LEU A 336 18.50 -25.24 1.04
CA LEU A 336 18.24 -23.81 1.24
C LEU A 336 19.54 -22.98 1.31
N HIS A 337 20.58 -23.52 1.96
CA HIS A 337 21.89 -22.89 2.01
C HIS A 337 22.55 -22.81 0.63
N GLN A 338 22.40 -23.84 -0.22
CA GLN A 338 22.85 -23.78 -1.61
C GLN A 338 22.11 -22.69 -2.40
N HIS A 339 20.80 -22.54 -2.18
CA HIS A 339 20.00 -21.45 -2.76
C HIS A 339 20.39 -20.06 -2.27
N ALA A 340 20.96 -19.93 -1.08
CA ALA A 340 21.48 -18.66 -0.60
C ALA A 340 22.57 -18.09 -1.51
N THR A 341 23.15 -18.87 -2.43
CA THR A 341 24.14 -18.37 -3.41
C THR A 341 23.53 -17.91 -4.74
N LEU A 342 22.22 -18.13 -4.95
CA LEU A 342 21.53 -17.87 -6.22
C LEU A 342 20.49 -16.77 -6.02
N GLU A 343 20.42 -15.82 -6.96
CA GLU A 343 19.36 -14.81 -6.95
C GLU A 343 18.00 -15.45 -7.30
N GLY A 344 17.24 -15.83 -6.27
CA GLY A 344 15.89 -16.35 -6.41
C GLY A 344 14.85 -15.26 -6.70
N SER A 345 13.72 -15.64 -7.31
CA SER A 345 12.58 -14.72 -7.51
C SER A 345 11.99 -14.26 -6.17
N LYS A 346 11.34 -13.09 -6.14
CA LYS A 346 10.61 -12.56 -4.96
C LYS A 346 9.75 -13.64 -4.28
N ASN A 347 8.94 -14.36 -5.05
CA ASN A 347 8.03 -15.37 -4.53
C ASN A 347 8.76 -16.60 -3.97
N THR A 348 9.92 -16.95 -4.55
CA THR A 348 10.77 -18.04 -4.05
C THR A 348 11.37 -17.65 -2.70
N GLN A 349 11.89 -16.42 -2.57
CA GLN A 349 12.46 -15.91 -1.31
C GLN A 349 11.43 -15.92 -0.18
N ILE A 350 10.20 -15.43 -0.44
CA ILE A 350 9.10 -15.46 0.53
C ILE A 350 8.78 -16.90 0.94
N ALA A 351 8.65 -17.83 -0.02
CA ALA A 351 8.36 -19.23 0.29
C ALA A 351 9.46 -19.90 1.14
N MET A 352 10.74 -19.57 0.92
CA MET A 352 11.84 -20.06 1.78
C MET A 352 11.72 -19.52 3.20
N ALA A 353 11.43 -18.22 3.35
CA ALA A 353 11.27 -17.59 4.66
C ALA A 353 10.06 -18.15 5.42
N THR A 354 8.93 -18.38 4.73
CA THR A 354 7.76 -19.05 5.32
C THR A 354 8.07 -20.46 5.79
N LEU A 355 8.82 -21.25 5.02
CA LEU A 355 9.23 -22.59 5.42
C LEU A 355 10.09 -22.56 6.69
N LEU A 356 11.05 -21.64 6.78
CA LEU A 356 11.91 -21.47 7.95
C LEU A 356 11.14 -20.97 9.19
N LEU A 357 10.14 -20.12 9.00
CA LEU A 357 9.21 -19.75 10.08
C LEU A 357 8.43 -20.95 10.60
N ASN A 358 7.92 -21.83 9.72
CA ASN A 358 7.23 -23.04 10.16
C ASN A 358 8.14 -23.98 10.95
N PHE A 359 9.43 -24.10 10.57
CA PHE A 359 10.42 -24.84 11.38
C PHE A 359 10.61 -24.22 12.78
N ALA A 360 10.68 -22.89 12.87
CA ALA A 360 10.82 -22.20 14.15
C ALA A 360 9.61 -22.44 15.06
N VAL A 361 8.41 -22.33 14.51
CA VAL A 361 7.15 -22.58 15.24
C VAL A 361 7.03 -24.04 15.67
N ALA A 362 7.36 -25.00 14.81
CA ALA A 362 7.36 -26.43 15.15
C ALA A 362 8.27 -26.73 16.35
N HIS A 363 9.49 -26.19 16.35
CA HIS A 363 10.41 -26.36 17.49
C HIS A 363 9.97 -25.63 18.76
N GLN A 364 9.23 -24.53 18.65
CA GLN A 364 8.60 -23.87 19.80
C GLN A 364 7.51 -24.77 20.39
N ASN A 365 6.69 -25.39 19.55
CA ASN A 365 5.58 -26.27 19.95
C ASN A 365 6.04 -27.60 20.55
N GLU A 366 7.14 -28.18 20.06
CA GLU A 366 7.67 -29.45 20.60
C GLU A 366 8.13 -29.34 22.05
N GLY A 367 8.47 -28.12 22.53
CA GLY A 367 9.02 -27.85 23.85
C GLY A 367 10.38 -28.51 24.05
N ALA A 368 11.46 -27.74 24.27
CA ALA A 368 12.82 -28.32 24.30
C ALA A 368 13.07 -29.34 25.43
N GLN A 369 12.11 -29.54 26.35
CA GLN A 369 12.19 -30.58 27.39
C GLN A 369 12.09 -32.01 26.85
N CYS A 370 11.58 -32.23 25.63
CA CYS A 370 11.36 -33.59 25.09
C CYS A 370 12.40 -34.05 24.04
N ASN A 371 13.23 -33.15 23.50
CA ASN A 371 14.16 -33.47 22.41
C ASN A 371 15.60 -33.08 22.77
N PRO A 372 16.51 -34.03 23.05
CA PRO A 372 17.88 -33.74 23.47
C PRO A 372 18.71 -33.05 22.38
N ASN A 373 18.25 -33.07 21.13
CA ASN A 373 18.94 -32.42 20.02
C ASN A 373 18.39 -31.01 19.72
N ALA A 374 17.35 -30.54 20.42
CA ALA A 374 16.63 -29.31 20.07
C ALA A 374 17.56 -28.10 19.81
N VAL A 375 18.58 -27.89 20.65
CA VAL A 375 19.56 -26.80 20.47
C VAL A 375 20.35 -26.93 19.16
N GLU A 376 20.85 -28.13 18.84
CA GLU A 376 21.57 -28.36 17.57
C GLU A 376 20.66 -28.07 16.37
N GLN A 377 19.38 -28.47 16.47
CA GLN A 377 18.39 -28.29 15.41
C GLN A 377 18.04 -26.81 15.22
N MET A 378 17.77 -26.08 16.31
CA MET A 378 17.51 -24.64 16.28
C MET A 378 18.73 -23.86 15.78
N SER A 379 19.95 -24.25 16.18
CA SER A 379 21.21 -23.67 15.72
C SER A 379 21.40 -23.82 14.21
N GLU A 380 21.10 -25.00 13.66
CA GLU A 380 21.15 -25.27 12.22
C GLU A 380 20.17 -24.38 11.44
N ILE A 381 18.94 -24.24 11.95
CA ILE A 381 17.91 -23.39 11.35
C ILE A 381 18.33 -21.92 11.38
N LEU A 382 18.77 -21.42 12.54
CA LEU A 382 19.19 -20.04 12.72
C LEU A 382 20.39 -19.67 11.83
N THR A 383 21.37 -20.58 11.70
CA THR A 383 22.51 -20.40 10.79
C THR A 383 22.04 -20.29 9.34
N THR A 384 21.05 -21.10 8.94
CA THR A 384 20.47 -21.05 7.59
C THR A 384 19.72 -19.75 7.36
N MET A 385 18.95 -19.27 8.35
CA MET A 385 18.26 -17.97 8.28
C MET A 385 19.25 -16.82 8.06
N VAL A 386 20.33 -16.76 8.85
CA VAL A 386 21.34 -15.71 8.71
C VAL A 386 22.02 -15.75 7.34
N ALA A 387 22.38 -16.94 6.84
CA ALA A 387 22.93 -17.07 5.49
C ALA A 387 21.98 -16.54 4.41
N LEU A 388 20.67 -16.78 4.56
CA LEU A 388 19.66 -16.29 3.60
C LEU A 388 19.41 -14.79 3.72
N THR A 389 19.43 -14.21 4.93
CA THR A 389 19.27 -12.76 5.10
C THR A 389 20.32 -11.95 4.34
N ALA A 390 21.53 -12.51 4.14
CA ALA A 390 22.60 -11.85 3.40
C ALA A 390 22.33 -11.74 1.88
N VAL A 391 21.45 -12.59 1.32
CA VAL A 391 21.24 -12.68 -0.14
C VAL A 391 19.81 -12.37 -0.56
N MET A 392 18.83 -12.54 0.33
CA MET A 392 17.47 -12.11 0.07
C MET A 392 17.43 -10.59 -0.12
N ARG A 393 16.71 -10.15 -1.16
CA ARG A 393 16.48 -8.72 -1.46
C ARG A 393 15.04 -8.31 -1.17
N GLU A 394 14.14 -9.27 -1.01
CA GLU A 394 12.74 -8.98 -0.72
C GLU A 394 12.55 -8.69 0.77
N SER A 395 12.10 -7.47 1.09
CA SER A 395 11.90 -7.00 2.47
C SER A 395 10.91 -7.87 3.26
N GLU A 396 9.89 -8.41 2.60
CA GLU A 396 8.93 -9.33 3.21
C GLU A 396 9.57 -10.66 3.63
N ALA A 397 10.43 -11.23 2.78
CA ALA A 397 11.13 -12.47 3.11
C ALA A 397 12.15 -12.26 4.25
N GLN A 398 12.89 -11.15 4.21
CA GLN A 398 13.80 -10.76 5.29
C GLN A 398 13.06 -10.58 6.62
N PHE A 399 11.89 -9.95 6.60
CA PHE A 399 11.06 -9.78 7.79
C PHE A 399 10.59 -11.12 8.37
N LEU A 400 10.08 -12.02 7.54
CA LEU A 400 9.67 -13.36 7.97
C LEU A 400 10.83 -14.13 8.61
N LEU A 401 12.06 -13.99 8.09
CA LEU A 401 13.26 -14.57 8.71
C LEU A 401 13.58 -13.99 10.08
N LEU A 402 13.42 -12.67 10.26
CA LEU A 402 13.62 -12.03 11.56
C LEU A 402 12.60 -12.51 12.60
N ILE A 403 11.33 -12.67 12.21
CA ILE A 403 10.31 -13.23 13.10
C ILE A 403 10.65 -14.66 13.45
N ALA A 404 10.97 -15.48 12.46
CA ALA A 404 11.33 -16.87 12.68
C ALA A 404 12.55 -17.01 13.62
N ALA A 405 13.54 -16.13 13.48
CA ALA A 405 14.68 -16.08 14.40
C ALA A 405 14.29 -15.61 15.81
N GLY A 406 13.38 -14.63 15.93
CA GLY A 406 12.79 -14.21 17.20
C GLY A 406 12.02 -15.34 17.90
N THR A 407 11.19 -16.08 17.15
CA THR A 407 10.47 -17.28 17.60
C THR A 407 11.43 -18.32 18.16
N LEU A 408 12.54 -18.60 17.48
CA LEU A 408 13.58 -19.52 17.99
C LEU A 408 14.25 -19.02 19.27
N CYS A 409 14.48 -17.71 19.39
CA CYS A 409 15.12 -17.10 20.56
C CYS A 409 14.19 -17.02 21.80
N HIS A 410 12.88 -17.20 21.62
CA HIS A 410 11.88 -17.09 22.68
C HIS A 410 11.38 -18.44 23.23
N VAL A 411 11.82 -19.58 22.69
CA VAL A 411 11.36 -20.92 23.14
C VAL A 411 11.68 -21.12 24.63
N PRO A 412 10.72 -21.18 25.58
CA PRO A 412 10.97 -21.05 27.04
C PRO A 412 11.68 -22.24 27.74
N ALA A 413 12.53 -23.00 27.04
CA ALA A 413 13.12 -24.25 27.52
C ALA A 413 14.65 -24.19 27.70
N THR A 414 15.24 -25.23 28.30
CA THR A 414 16.68 -25.38 28.51
C THR A 414 17.43 -25.30 27.17
N GLY A 415 18.24 -24.27 26.97
CA GLY A 415 18.98 -24.02 25.71
C GLY A 415 18.72 -22.65 25.07
N THR A 416 17.76 -21.86 25.57
CA THR A 416 17.51 -20.48 25.10
C THR A 416 18.74 -19.60 25.10
N THR A 417 19.56 -19.74 26.13
CA THR A 417 20.76 -18.92 26.29
C THR A 417 21.75 -19.21 25.17
N GLU A 418 21.95 -20.48 24.82
CA GLU A 418 22.86 -20.91 23.75
C GLU A 418 22.37 -20.42 22.37
N ILE A 419 21.05 -20.48 22.11
CA ILE A 419 20.48 -19.97 20.86
C ILE A 419 20.53 -18.45 20.78
N ARG A 420 20.30 -17.73 21.89
CA ARG A 420 20.44 -16.27 21.95
C ARG A 420 21.90 -15.84 21.77
N GLU A 421 22.82 -16.52 22.43
CA GLU A 421 24.27 -16.30 22.27
C GLU A 421 24.70 -16.56 20.82
N LEU A 422 24.19 -17.62 20.19
CA LEU A 422 24.43 -17.89 18.77
C LEU A 422 23.83 -16.80 17.88
N ALA A 423 22.61 -16.32 18.15
CA ALA A 423 22.00 -15.22 17.39
C ALA A 423 22.83 -13.94 17.45
N VAL A 424 23.37 -13.62 18.64
CA VAL A 424 24.30 -12.50 18.83
C VAL A 424 25.62 -12.75 18.09
N ALA A 425 26.19 -13.95 18.19
CA ALA A 425 27.43 -14.32 17.51
C ALA A 425 27.31 -14.30 15.98
N LEU A 426 26.12 -14.54 15.46
CA LEU A 426 25.80 -14.45 14.03
C LEU A 426 25.44 -13.01 13.57
N GLU A 427 25.62 -12.01 14.44
CA GLU A 427 25.31 -10.59 14.19
C GLU A 427 23.84 -10.32 13.83
N LEU A 428 22.89 -11.20 14.20
CA LEU A 428 21.47 -11.02 13.92
C LEU A 428 20.92 -9.68 14.44
N PRO A 429 21.33 -9.19 15.64
CA PRO A 429 21.02 -7.84 16.09
C PRO A 429 21.33 -6.73 15.07
N ARG A 430 22.58 -6.74 14.61
CA ARG A 430 23.11 -5.76 13.66
C ARG A 430 22.44 -5.90 12.29
N ILE A 431 22.14 -7.12 11.84
CA ILE A 431 21.40 -7.37 10.60
C ILE A 431 20.01 -6.72 10.67
N ALA A 432 19.29 -6.88 11.78
CA ALA A 432 17.97 -6.26 11.91
C ALA A 432 18.04 -4.74 12.10
N GLU A 433 19.07 -4.21 12.77
CA GLU A 433 19.30 -2.76 12.88
C GLU A 433 19.60 -2.14 11.50
N ASN A 434 20.48 -2.77 10.72
CA ASN A 434 20.77 -2.35 9.35
C ASN A 434 19.50 -2.35 8.50
N TRP A 435 18.63 -3.36 8.68
CA TRP A 435 17.35 -3.45 7.98
C TRP A 435 16.33 -2.41 8.44
N ALA A 436 16.21 -2.18 9.76
CA ALA A 436 15.37 -1.12 10.32
C ALA A 436 15.80 0.29 9.84
N GLY A 437 17.04 0.43 9.36
CA GLY A 437 17.56 1.63 8.72
C GLY A 437 17.22 1.78 7.22
N THR A 438 16.67 0.76 6.55
CA THR A 438 16.33 0.81 5.11
C THR A 438 14.90 1.31 4.83
N ASP A 439 14.73 2.15 3.81
CA ASP A 439 13.43 2.73 3.42
C ASP A 439 12.46 1.62 2.96
N GLY A 440 11.35 1.44 3.68
CA GLY A 440 10.30 0.44 3.39
C GLY A 440 9.94 -0.48 4.55
N CYS A 441 10.70 -0.48 5.65
CA CYS A 441 10.35 -1.24 6.85
C CYS A 441 9.30 -0.49 7.71
N PRO A 442 8.09 -1.05 7.92
CA PRO A 442 7.06 -0.40 8.74
C PRO A 442 7.33 -0.47 10.26
N VAL A 443 8.42 -1.10 10.71
CA VAL A 443 8.70 -1.37 12.13
C VAL A 443 10.14 -1.02 12.49
N LYS A 444 10.33 -0.24 13.57
CA LYS A 444 11.64 -0.05 14.21
C LYS A 444 11.98 -1.30 15.03
N VAL A 445 12.82 -2.19 14.48
CA VAL A 445 13.38 -3.31 15.24
C VAL A 445 14.59 -2.80 16.03
N LYS A 446 14.53 -2.84 17.37
CA LYS A 446 15.69 -2.63 18.24
C LYS A 446 16.16 -3.98 18.75
N LEU A 447 17.29 -4.47 18.24
CA LEU A 447 18.01 -5.58 18.84
C LEU A 447 19.23 -4.98 19.51
N TYR A 448 19.19 -4.84 20.84
CA TYR A 448 20.29 -4.23 21.57
C TYR A 448 21.56 -5.07 21.47
N ALA A 449 22.62 -4.48 20.93
CA ALA A 449 24.00 -4.91 21.13
C ALA A 449 24.81 -3.71 21.64
N GLU A 450 25.24 -3.75 22.90
CA GLU A 450 26.67 -3.60 23.29
C GLU A 450 26.90 -3.30 24.80
N ASN A 451 27.81 -4.11 25.36
CA ASN A 451 28.89 -3.80 26.31
C ASN A 451 28.60 -3.42 27.78
N GLU A 452 28.27 -4.41 28.62
CA GLU A 452 28.91 -4.64 29.94
C GLU A 452 28.64 -6.08 30.45
N PRO A 453 29.64 -6.83 30.99
CA PRO A 453 29.50 -8.25 31.34
C PRO A 453 28.93 -8.52 32.74
N SER A 454 28.10 -7.64 33.31
CA SER A 454 27.41 -7.97 34.58
C SER A 454 26.04 -7.30 34.67
N VAL A 455 25.01 -8.14 34.78
CA VAL A 455 23.59 -7.83 34.94
C VAL A 455 22.88 -7.46 33.62
N MET A 456 22.44 -8.49 32.88
CA MET A 456 21.36 -8.33 31.89
C MET A 456 20.01 -8.21 32.63
N PRO A 457 19.17 -7.20 32.33
CA PRO A 457 17.75 -7.24 32.66
C PRO A 457 17.05 -8.28 31.77
N VAL A 458 16.05 -8.98 32.32
CA VAL A 458 15.36 -10.13 31.73
C VAL A 458 14.29 -9.74 30.69
N ASP A 459 14.11 -8.46 30.38
CA ASP A 459 12.91 -8.00 29.68
C ASP A 459 13.08 -8.00 28.15
N GLY A 460 12.63 -9.10 27.54
CA GLY A 460 12.48 -9.24 26.08
C GLY A 460 11.31 -8.42 25.56
N GLN A 461 11.57 -7.19 25.10
CA GLN A 461 10.58 -6.37 24.40
C GLN A 461 10.55 -6.72 22.91
N PHE A 462 9.69 -7.66 22.52
CA PHE A 462 9.27 -7.82 21.13
C PHE A 462 7.72 -7.88 21.06
N PHE A 463 7.16 -7.10 20.12
CA PHE A 463 5.79 -7.18 19.59
C PHE A 463 4.57 -7.24 20.54
N SER A 464 4.48 -6.44 21.60
CA SER A 464 3.16 -6.23 22.25
C SER A 464 2.37 -5.09 21.62
N GLN A 465 1.41 -5.42 20.76
CA GLN A 465 0.37 -4.48 20.36
C GLN A 465 -0.59 -4.28 21.54
N THR A 466 -0.42 -3.22 22.32
CA THR A 466 -1.24 -2.98 23.54
C THR A 466 -2.53 -2.22 23.27
N SER A 467 -2.80 -1.84 22.02
CA SER A 467 -3.96 -1.04 21.64
C SER A 467 -4.69 -1.61 20.43
N PHE A 468 -6.02 -1.51 20.44
CA PHE A 468 -6.86 -1.93 19.33
C PHE A 468 -6.53 -1.16 18.05
N VAL A 469 -6.42 -1.89 16.94
CA VAL A 469 -6.20 -1.32 15.61
C VAL A 469 -7.55 -0.88 15.03
N ARG A 470 -7.56 0.29 14.37
CA ARG A 470 -8.78 0.95 13.89
C ARG A 470 -8.73 1.34 12.41
N PHE A 471 -9.91 1.51 11.80
CA PHE A 471 -10.08 1.93 10.40
C PHE A 471 -10.57 3.37 10.27
N ASP A 472 -9.65 4.32 10.02
CA ASP A 472 -9.93 5.76 10.09
C ASP A 472 -10.19 6.47 8.74
N ALA A 473 -9.66 5.97 7.62
CA ALA A 473 -9.72 6.68 6.34
C ALA A 473 -11.13 6.65 5.72
N ALA A 474 -11.65 7.77 5.21
CA ALA A 474 -12.94 7.81 4.51
C ALA A 474 -13.11 8.98 3.54
N ASN A 475 -14.03 8.82 2.59
CA ASN A 475 -14.51 9.86 1.69
C ASN A 475 -15.99 10.16 1.99
N THR A 476 -16.22 11.02 2.98
CA THR A 476 -17.57 11.37 3.48
C THR A 476 -18.48 11.92 2.38
N GLN A 477 -17.95 12.75 1.49
CA GLN A 477 -18.72 13.31 0.37
C GLN A 477 -19.12 12.23 -0.65
N GLY A 478 -18.21 11.29 -0.93
CA GLY A 478 -18.49 10.14 -1.79
C GLY A 478 -19.56 9.23 -1.19
N MET A 479 -19.52 9.01 0.12
CA MET A 479 -20.51 8.23 0.86
C MET A 479 -21.89 8.89 0.80
N LEU A 480 -22.02 10.19 1.11
CA LEU A 480 -23.30 10.91 1.04
C LEU A 480 -23.90 10.85 -0.37
N THR A 481 -23.06 11.05 -1.39
CA THR A 481 -23.49 10.95 -2.79
C THR A 481 -24.06 9.56 -3.10
N LYS A 482 -23.40 8.50 -2.59
CA LYS A 482 -23.85 7.12 -2.78
C LYS A 482 -25.09 6.78 -1.96
N MET A 483 -25.20 7.28 -0.74
CA MET A 483 -26.41 7.12 0.08
C MET A 483 -27.62 7.74 -0.63
N ARG A 484 -27.49 8.95 -1.19
CA ARG A 484 -28.55 9.59 -1.99
C ARG A 484 -28.92 8.78 -3.23
N GLU A 485 -27.92 8.30 -3.97
CA GLU A 485 -28.12 7.46 -5.16
C GLU A 485 -28.91 6.18 -4.82
N PHE A 486 -28.59 5.55 -3.70
CA PHE A 486 -29.21 4.30 -3.27
C PHE A 486 -30.54 4.49 -2.55
N ASN A 487 -30.71 5.60 -1.84
CA ASN A 487 -31.99 5.98 -1.26
C ASN A 487 -33.09 6.07 -2.32
N ASN A 488 -32.75 6.49 -3.54
CA ASN A 488 -33.69 6.48 -4.67
C ASN A 488 -34.01 5.07 -5.20
N GLN A 489 -33.18 4.07 -4.90
CA GLN A 489 -33.30 2.69 -5.37
C GLN A 489 -33.93 1.74 -4.35
N VAL A 490 -34.00 2.12 -3.07
CA VAL A 490 -34.71 1.33 -2.06
C VAL A 490 -36.24 1.53 -2.14
N PRO A 491 -37.04 0.56 -1.66
CA PRO A 491 -38.50 0.69 -1.60
C PRO A 491 -38.92 1.98 -0.91
N ALA A 492 -40.04 2.57 -1.34
CA ALA A 492 -40.51 3.86 -0.83
C ALA A 492 -40.70 3.88 0.71
N ALA A 493 -41.03 2.74 1.32
CA ALA A 493 -41.17 2.59 2.76
C ALA A 493 -39.84 2.69 3.53
N ASP A 494 -38.71 2.40 2.87
CA ASP A 494 -37.37 2.37 3.49
C ASP A 494 -36.55 3.63 3.16
N ARG A 495 -37.13 4.56 2.39
CA ARG A 495 -36.47 5.82 2.04
C ARG A 495 -36.30 6.71 3.26
N VAL A 496 -35.20 7.45 3.25
CA VAL A 496 -34.83 8.43 4.27
C VAL A 496 -34.82 9.81 3.63
N ASP A 497 -35.28 10.84 4.34
CA ASP A 497 -35.28 12.20 3.81
C ASP A 497 -33.84 12.73 3.63
N ASP A 498 -33.63 13.62 2.67
CA ASP A 498 -32.27 14.12 2.37
C ASP A 498 -31.65 14.87 3.56
N GLU A 499 -32.49 15.56 4.34
CA GLU A 499 -32.07 16.25 5.56
C GLU A 499 -31.54 15.26 6.60
N ASP A 500 -32.24 14.13 6.80
CA ASP A 500 -31.81 13.05 7.69
C ASP A 500 -30.52 12.39 7.20
N LEU A 501 -30.35 12.20 5.88
CA LEU A 501 -29.10 11.68 5.31
C LEU A 501 -27.92 12.63 5.53
N VAL A 502 -28.15 13.95 5.46
CA VAL A 502 -27.12 14.96 5.77
C VAL A 502 -26.79 14.95 7.26
N GLN A 503 -27.80 14.90 8.14
CA GLN A 503 -27.60 14.81 9.59
C GLN A 503 -26.87 13.52 9.99
N LEU A 504 -27.06 12.41 9.25
CA LEU A 504 -26.30 11.18 9.46
C LEU A 504 -24.81 11.35 9.20
N MET A 505 -24.41 12.17 8.23
CA MET A 505 -22.99 12.41 7.95
C MET A 505 -22.27 13.10 9.11
N GLU A 506 -23.00 13.84 9.93
CA GLU A 506 -22.46 14.43 11.16
C GLU A 506 -21.98 13.34 12.12
N LEU A 507 -22.52 12.11 12.10
CA LEU A 507 -22.04 11.02 12.93
C LEU A 507 -20.56 10.66 12.69
N ALA A 508 -20.05 10.88 11.48
CA ALA A 508 -18.64 10.63 11.17
C ALA A 508 -17.69 11.70 11.73
N SER A 509 -18.21 12.90 12.02
CA SER A 509 -17.43 14.09 12.40
C SER A 509 -17.81 14.69 13.75
N ALA A 510 -18.92 14.25 14.36
CA ALA A 510 -19.48 14.84 15.56
C ALA A 510 -18.53 14.68 16.73
N SER A 511 -18.40 15.74 17.54
CA SER A 511 -17.78 15.70 18.88
C SER A 511 -18.77 15.30 19.97
N GLY A 512 -20.08 15.36 19.69
CA GLY A 512 -21.17 15.09 20.66
C GLY A 512 -21.82 13.72 20.55
N ALA A 513 -22.68 13.40 21.52
CA ALA A 513 -23.54 12.21 21.49
C ALA A 513 -24.61 12.36 20.39
N PRO A 514 -24.93 11.28 19.66
CA PRO A 514 -25.88 11.34 18.55
C PRO A 514 -27.29 11.54 19.09
N SER A 515 -28.15 12.24 18.34
CA SER A 515 -29.56 12.39 18.68
C SER A 515 -30.32 11.07 18.49
N ASP A 516 -31.48 10.91 19.14
CA ASP A 516 -32.34 9.73 18.95
C ASP A 516 -32.82 9.62 17.49
N CYS A 517 -32.99 10.76 16.81
CA CYS A 517 -33.29 10.79 15.39
C CYS A 517 -32.14 10.17 14.57
N GLN A 518 -30.90 10.60 14.80
CA GLN A 518 -29.74 10.05 14.08
C GLN A 518 -29.57 8.55 14.31
N VAL A 519 -29.79 8.06 15.53
CA VAL A 519 -29.74 6.62 15.85
C VAL A 519 -30.85 5.86 15.12
N ALA A 520 -32.09 6.35 15.15
CA ALA A 520 -33.21 5.72 14.45
C ALA A 520 -33.01 5.73 12.92
N THR A 521 -32.42 6.79 12.37
CA THR A 521 -32.15 6.90 10.94
C THR A 521 -31.06 5.94 10.49
N ILE A 522 -29.93 5.83 11.22
CA ILE A 522 -28.86 4.88 10.83
C ILE A 522 -29.36 3.44 10.94
N GLU A 523 -30.17 3.13 11.95
CA GLU A 523 -30.83 1.82 12.07
C GLU A 523 -31.72 1.51 10.87
N ARG A 524 -32.51 2.47 10.40
CA ARG A 524 -33.35 2.31 9.21
C ARG A 524 -32.53 2.07 7.96
N VAL A 525 -31.44 2.83 7.76
CA VAL A 525 -30.54 2.65 6.60
C VAL A 525 -29.83 1.29 6.66
N LEU A 526 -29.48 0.79 7.84
CA LEU A 526 -28.87 -0.55 7.99
C LEU A 526 -29.84 -1.70 7.64
N GLN A 527 -31.15 -1.44 7.61
CA GLN A 527 -32.17 -2.39 7.13
C GLN A 527 -32.35 -2.37 5.60
N TRP A 528 -31.65 -1.49 4.88
CA TRP A 528 -31.69 -1.50 3.41
C TRP A 528 -31.27 -2.87 2.84
N PRO A 529 -31.73 -3.21 1.63
CA PRO A 529 -31.30 -4.44 0.96
C PRO A 529 -29.77 -4.51 0.84
N GLU A 530 -29.21 -5.73 0.88
CA GLU A 530 -27.76 -5.96 0.88
C GLU A 530 -27.03 -5.22 -0.25
N ALA A 531 -27.67 -5.09 -1.42
CA ALA A 531 -27.12 -4.39 -2.58
C ALA A 531 -26.83 -2.89 -2.35
N TYR A 532 -27.34 -2.30 -1.27
CA TYR A 532 -27.39 -0.85 -1.04
C TYR A 532 -26.86 -0.40 0.33
N VAL A 533 -26.56 -1.33 1.24
CA VAL A 533 -26.24 -1.00 2.64
C VAL A 533 -24.78 -0.54 2.85
N PHE A 534 -23.86 -0.82 1.92
CA PHE A 534 -22.43 -0.54 2.11
C PHE A 534 -22.08 0.92 2.49
N PRO A 535 -22.70 1.97 1.92
CA PRO A 535 -22.35 3.35 2.31
C PRO A 535 -22.68 3.64 3.78
N ALA A 536 -23.72 2.98 4.32
CA ALA A 536 -24.12 3.10 5.71
C ALA A 536 -23.17 2.34 6.64
N LEU A 537 -22.67 1.17 6.22
CA LEU A 537 -21.61 0.46 6.92
C LEU A 537 -20.31 1.28 6.97
N ASP A 538 -19.99 1.97 5.86
CA ASP A 538 -18.83 2.85 5.77
C ASP A 538 -18.94 4.06 6.72
N LEU A 539 -20.16 4.57 6.92
CA LEU A 539 -20.48 5.60 7.90
C LEU A 539 -20.42 5.05 9.33
N LEU A 540 -21.00 3.89 9.56
CA LEU A 540 -21.07 3.26 10.87
C LEU A 540 -19.68 2.95 11.43
N ARG A 541 -18.75 2.42 10.62
CA ARG A 541 -17.37 2.20 11.09
C ARG A 541 -16.71 3.49 11.55
N LEU A 542 -17.01 4.64 10.93
CA LEU A 542 -16.46 5.93 11.33
C LEU A 542 -17.13 6.44 12.60
N ALA A 543 -18.45 6.26 12.70
CA ALA A 543 -19.23 6.62 13.88
C ALA A 543 -18.73 5.87 15.13
N PHE A 544 -18.33 4.61 15.00
CA PHE A 544 -17.76 3.82 16.12
C PHE A 544 -16.41 4.34 16.64
N ARG A 545 -15.74 5.26 15.92
CA ARG A 545 -14.53 5.93 16.41
C ARG A 545 -14.85 6.91 17.53
N ASN A 546 -16.03 7.51 17.52
CA ASN A 546 -16.46 8.41 18.58
C ASN A 546 -17.04 7.59 19.74
N HIS A 547 -16.38 7.64 20.90
CA HIS A 547 -16.79 6.90 22.10
C HIS A 547 -18.23 7.21 22.54
N LEU A 548 -18.69 8.45 22.41
CA LEU A 548 -20.06 8.87 22.79
C LEU A 548 -21.11 8.29 21.84
N VAL A 549 -20.83 8.33 20.53
CA VAL A 549 -21.69 7.75 19.49
C VAL A 549 -21.78 6.23 19.65
N SER A 550 -20.62 5.59 19.70
CA SER A 550 -20.47 4.15 19.88
C SER A 550 -21.17 3.66 21.16
N SER A 551 -20.88 4.28 22.31
CA SER A 551 -21.51 3.91 23.60
C SER A 551 -23.03 4.13 23.63
N ARG A 552 -23.55 5.14 22.92
CA ARG A 552 -25.00 5.35 22.83
C ARG A 552 -25.65 4.27 21.96
N MET A 553 -25.10 4.00 20.79
CA MET A 553 -25.62 2.98 19.87
C MET A 553 -25.56 1.57 20.45
N HIS A 554 -24.47 1.23 21.13
CA HIS A 554 -24.34 -0.08 21.80
C HIS A 554 -25.35 -0.25 22.93
N ARG A 555 -25.65 0.80 23.69
CA ARG A 555 -26.65 0.75 24.77
C ARG A 555 -28.09 0.70 24.25
N SER A 556 -28.42 1.41 23.18
CA SER A 556 -29.79 1.42 22.64
C SER A 556 -30.12 0.14 21.87
N SER A 557 -29.19 -0.33 21.04
CA SER A 557 -29.48 -1.34 20.01
C SER A 557 -28.32 -2.31 19.74
N GLY A 558 -27.34 -2.41 20.64
CA GLY A 558 -26.09 -3.14 20.42
C GLY A 558 -26.26 -4.59 19.96
N ALA A 559 -27.12 -5.37 20.61
CA ALA A 559 -27.36 -6.78 20.22
C ALA A 559 -27.97 -6.88 18.81
N LYS A 560 -29.01 -6.09 18.51
CA LYS A 560 -29.66 -6.06 17.19
C LYS A 560 -28.69 -5.59 16.10
N LEU A 561 -27.83 -4.63 16.42
CA LEU A 561 -26.82 -4.10 15.53
C LEU A 561 -25.76 -5.17 15.22
N CYS A 562 -25.27 -5.86 16.25
CA CYS A 562 -24.32 -6.96 16.10
C CYS A 562 -24.93 -8.10 15.26
N ASP A 563 -26.15 -8.54 15.56
CA ASP A 563 -26.87 -9.56 14.78
C ASP A 563 -27.01 -9.14 13.31
N ARG A 564 -27.34 -7.88 13.04
CA ARG A 564 -27.42 -7.36 11.67
C ARG A 564 -26.07 -7.37 10.97
N LEU A 565 -25.00 -6.92 11.64
CA LEU A 565 -23.64 -6.96 11.09
C LEU A 565 -23.23 -8.40 10.74
N LEU A 566 -23.45 -9.35 11.65
CA LEU A 566 -23.14 -10.76 11.42
C LEU A 566 -23.97 -11.35 10.27
N SER A 567 -25.24 -10.97 10.13
CA SER A 567 -26.09 -11.42 9.01
C SER A 567 -25.54 -10.97 7.64
N LEU A 568 -24.91 -9.80 7.57
CA LEU A 568 -24.29 -9.26 6.34
C LEU A 568 -22.90 -9.84 6.06
N LEU A 569 -22.33 -10.55 7.04
CA LEU A 569 -21.03 -11.21 6.96
C LEU A 569 -21.16 -12.62 6.38
N VAL A 570 -22.28 -13.30 6.61
CA VAL A 570 -22.55 -14.64 6.07
C VAL A 570 -22.67 -14.57 4.55
N PRO A 571 -21.96 -15.41 3.77
CA PRO A 571 -22.16 -15.50 2.33
C PRO A 571 -23.61 -15.91 2.05
N THR A 572 -24.44 -15.01 1.51
CA THR A 572 -25.71 -15.42 0.92
C THR A 572 -25.38 -16.37 -0.23
N SER A 573 -26.03 -17.53 -0.27
CA SER A 573 -25.88 -18.52 -1.35
C SER A 573 -26.37 -17.91 -2.66
N LEU A 574 -25.53 -17.09 -3.28
CA LEU A 574 -25.82 -16.44 -4.54
C LEU A 574 -25.80 -17.53 -5.60
N ASN A 575 -26.99 -17.94 -6.05
CA ASN A 575 -27.14 -18.77 -7.24
C ASN A 575 -26.31 -18.13 -8.37
N THR A 576 -25.45 -18.93 -8.98
CA THR A 576 -24.39 -18.53 -9.94
C THR A 576 -24.89 -17.81 -11.20
N SER A 577 -26.21 -17.62 -11.36
CA SER A 577 -26.82 -16.87 -12.45
C SER A 577 -27.02 -15.37 -12.17
N VAL A 578 -26.67 -14.87 -10.97
CA VAL A 578 -26.98 -13.49 -10.55
C VAL A 578 -25.87 -12.49 -10.92
N ASN A 579 -26.32 -11.31 -11.37
CA ASN A 579 -25.57 -10.09 -11.71
C ASN A 579 -24.26 -9.91 -10.91
N GLN A 580 -23.11 -9.98 -11.60
CA GLN A 580 -21.76 -9.79 -11.03
C GLN A 580 -21.62 -8.53 -10.16
N MET A 581 -22.40 -7.49 -10.45
CA MET A 581 -22.41 -6.25 -9.65
C MET A 581 -22.94 -6.47 -8.23
N LEU A 582 -23.89 -7.39 -8.04
CA LEU A 582 -24.43 -7.73 -6.72
C LEU A 582 -23.37 -8.46 -5.89
N VAL A 583 -22.65 -9.41 -6.49
CA VAL A 583 -21.55 -10.14 -5.84
C VAL A 583 -20.49 -9.16 -5.32
N LEU A 584 -20.06 -8.20 -6.15
CA LEU A 584 -19.07 -7.18 -5.75
C LEU A 584 -19.57 -6.29 -4.60
N ARG A 585 -20.87 -5.99 -4.54
CA ARG A 585 -21.49 -5.22 -3.46
C ARG A 585 -21.54 -6.03 -2.16
N CYS A 586 -21.90 -7.31 -2.22
CA CYS A 586 -21.88 -8.21 -1.07
C CYS A 586 -20.47 -8.36 -0.48
N LEU A 587 -19.44 -8.52 -1.33
CA LEU A 587 -18.03 -8.53 -0.89
C LEU A 587 -17.63 -7.21 -0.22
N SER A 588 -18.13 -6.08 -0.72
CA SER A 588 -17.88 -4.76 -0.11
C SER A 588 -18.54 -4.64 1.27
N ASN A 589 -19.76 -5.19 1.44
CA ASN A 589 -20.42 -5.24 2.75
C ASN A 589 -19.59 -6.05 3.74
N GLN A 590 -19.16 -7.26 3.39
CA GLN A 590 -18.37 -8.12 4.27
C GLN A 590 -17.11 -7.42 4.77
N MET A 591 -16.36 -6.80 3.86
CA MET A 591 -15.19 -6.00 4.22
C MET A 591 -15.52 -4.86 5.20
N LEU A 592 -16.59 -4.10 4.95
CA LEU A 592 -16.97 -2.98 5.82
C LEU A 592 -17.53 -3.44 7.17
N VAL A 593 -18.24 -4.56 7.21
CA VAL A 593 -18.71 -5.17 8.47
C VAL A 593 -17.52 -5.57 9.34
N LEU A 594 -16.51 -6.23 8.76
CA LEU A 594 -15.29 -6.59 9.50
C LEU A 594 -14.64 -5.35 10.11
N ARG A 595 -14.56 -4.24 9.35
CA ARG A 595 -14.05 -2.96 9.85
C ARG A 595 -14.92 -2.35 10.95
N CYS A 596 -16.25 -2.49 10.86
CA CYS A 596 -17.16 -2.06 11.92
C CYS A 596 -16.88 -2.84 13.21
N LEU A 597 -16.81 -4.17 13.12
CA LEU A 597 -16.51 -5.04 14.27
C LEU A 597 -15.13 -4.72 14.88
N SER A 598 -14.10 -4.47 14.07
CA SER A 598 -12.79 -4.04 14.58
C SER A 598 -12.88 -2.74 15.37
N ASN A 599 -13.62 -1.74 14.87
CA ASN A 599 -13.78 -0.45 15.55
C ASN A 599 -14.71 -0.53 16.78
N MET A 600 -15.56 -1.56 16.91
CA MET A 600 -16.38 -1.74 18.12
C MET A 600 -15.54 -2.02 19.37
N PHE A 601 -14.35 -2.61 19.24
CA PHE A 601 -13.39 -2.79 20.34
C PHE A 601 -12.92 -1.46 20.96
N LEU A 602 -13.09 -0.33 20.29
CA LEU A 602 -12.67 0.98 20.81
C LEU A 602 -13.50 1.47 22.01
N THR A 603 -14.59 0.78 22.37
CA THR A 603 -15.39 1.10 23.56
C THR A 603 -15.68 -0.16 24.36
N PRO A 604 -15.74 -0.10 25.70
CA PRO A 604 -16.01 -1.28 26.54
C PRO A 604 -17.34 -1.97 26.20
N SER A 605 -18.37 -1.17 25.87
CA SER A 605 -19.69 -1.70 25.48
C SER A 605 -19.67 -2.44 24.14
N GLY A 606 -18.85 -1.98 23.18
CA GLY A 606 -18.72 -2.60 21.87
C GLY A 606 -17.85 -3.84 21.92
N GLU A 607 -16.73 -3.78 22.63
CA GLU A 607 -15.89 -4.93 22.96
C GLU A 607 -16.71 -6.06 23.58
N ALA A 608 -17.51 -5.78 24.61
CA ALA A 608 -18.37 -6.78 25.26
C ALA A 608 -19.34 -7.46 24.27
N LEU A 609 -19.95 -6.70 23.34
CA LEU A 609 -20.85 -7.24 22.32
C LEU A 609 -20.11 -8.14 21.32
N VAL A 610 -18.92 -7.73 20.87
CA VAL A 610 -18.11 -8.51 19.92
C VAL A 610 -17.57 -9.78 20.57
N LEU A 611 -17.11 -9.71 21.82
CA LEU A 611 -16.67 -10.88 22.59
C LEU A 611 -17.83 -11.85 22.88
N GLN A 612 -19.03 -11.35 23.18
CA GLN A 612 -20.23 -12.16 23.35
C GLN A 612 -20.54 -13.03 22.12
N GLU A 613 -20.28 -12.50 20.93
CA GLU A 613 -20.52 -13.16 19.64
C GLU A 613 -19.28 -13.83 19.03
N ARG A 614 -18.17 -13.95 19.79
CA ARG A 614 -16.88 -14.45 19.29
C ARG A 614 -17.00 -15.76 18.52
N ARG A 615 -17.67 -16.78 19.07
CA ARG A 615 -17.78 -18.10 18.43
C ARG A 615 -18.46 -18.03 17.06
N LYS A 616 -19.50 -17.20 16.93
CA LYS A 616 -20.18 -16.99 15.63
C LYS A 616 -19.24 -16.29 14.66
N ILE A 617 -18.53 -15.26 15.13
CA ILE A 617 -17.55 -14.51 14.32
C ILE A 617 -16.42 -15.43 13.83
N MET A 618 -15.79 -16.21 14.71
CA MET A 618 -14.71 -17.14 14.35
C MET A 618 -15.18 -18.19 13.35
N THR A 619 -16.38 -18.74 13.53
CA THR A 619 -16.98 -19.68 12.57
C THR A 619 -17.13 -19.05 11.18
N ILE A 620 -17.63 -17.80 11.11
CA ILE A 620 -17.78 -17.07 9.84
C ILE A 620 -16.40 -16.75 9.23
N LEU A 621 -15.43 -16.31 10.03
CA LEU A 621 -14.07 -16.02 9.55
C LEU A 621 -13.40 -17.27 8.99
N HIS A 622 -13.59 -18.43 9.63
CA HIS A 622 -13.07 -19.71 9.14
C HIS A 622 -13.72 -20.12 7.81
N GLN A 623 -15.02 -19.92 7.65
CA GLN A 623 -15.70 -20.14 6.36
C GLN A 623 -15.14 -19.21 5.28
N HIS A 624 -14.93 -17.94 5.59
CA HIS A 624 -14.31 -16.97 4.67
C HIS A 624 -12.85 -17.25 4.35
N ALA A 625 -12.11 -17.84 5.30
CA ALA A 625 -10.72 -18.24 5.07
C ALA A 625 -10.60 -19.24 3.92
N THR A 626 -11.66 -19.96 3.54
CA THR A 626 -11.64 -20.89 2.40
C THR A 626 -11.98 -20.24 1.06
N LEU A 627 -12.48 -18.99 1.05
CA LEU A 627 -12.91 -18.27 -0.14
C LEU A 627 -11.82 -17.27 -0.58
N GLU A 628 -11.61 -17.10 -1.89
CA GLU A 628 -10.73 -16.04 -2.42
C GLU A 628 -11.32 -14.64 -2.16
N GLY A 629 -11.04 -14.08 -0.98
CA GLY A 629 -11.42 -12.72 -0.61
C GLY A 629 -10.47 -11.67 -1.20
N SER A 630 -10.97 -10.44 -1.40
CA SER A 630 -10.13 -9.32 -1.84
C SER A 630 -9.10 -8.92 -0.76
N LYS A 631 -7.96 -8.34 -1.16
CA LYS A 631 -6.92 -7.81 -0.25
C LYS A 631 -7.48 -7.04 0.94
N ASN A 632 -8.41 -6.12 0.68
CA ASN A 632 -9.01 -5.28 1.71
C ASN A 632 -9.85 -6.07 2.72
N THR A 633 -10.48 -7.16 2.29
CA THR A 633 -11.25 -8.06 3.16
C THR A 633 -10.30 -8.84 4.06
N GLN A 634 -9.24 -9.38 3.46
CA GLN A 634 -8.16 -10.08 4.16
C GLN A 634 -7.55 -9.20 5.26
N ILE A 635 -7.18 -7.96 4.94
CA ILE A 635 -6.67 -6.99 5.93
C ILE A 635 -7.70 -6.77 7.06
N ALA A 636 -8.98 -6.59 6.74
CA ALA A 636 -10.02 -6.38 7.74
C ALA A 636 -10.21 -7.59 8.67
N MET A 637 -10.10 -8.82 8.16
CA MET A 637 -10.13 -10.04 8.97
C MET A 637 -8.92 -10.12 9.91
N ALA A 638 -7.72 -9.84 9.40
CA ALA A 638 -6.50 -9.85 10.19
C ALA A 638 -6.55 -8.82 11.33
N THR A 639 -7.00 -7.59 11.04
CA THR A 639 -7.19 -6.55 12.05
C THR A 639 -8.20 -6.96 13.12
N LEU A 640 -9.30 -7.60 12.74
CA LEU A 640 -10.29 -8.08 13.70
C LEU A 640 -9.71 -9.15 14.64
N LEU A 641 -8.95 -10.10 14.11
CA LEU A 641 -8.29 -11.14 14.91
C LEU A 641 -7.22 -10.57 15.84
N LEU A 642 -6.46 -9.58 15.38
CA LEU A 642 -5.53 -8.84 16.22
C LEU A 642 -6.28 -8.17 17.38
N ASN A 643 -7.42 -7.52 17.13
CA ASN A 643 -8.18 -6.92 18.22
C ASN A 643 -8.75 -7.95 19.21
N PHE A 644 -9.11 -9.16 18.76
CA PHE A 644 -9.45 -10.26 19.67
C PHE A 644 -8.27 -10.68 20.55
N ALA A 645 -7.05 -10.78 19.98
CA ALA A 645 -5.84 -11.09 20.74
C ALA A 645 -5.54 -10.00 21.78
N VAL A 646 -5.61 -8.72 21.39
CA VAL A 646 -5.42 -7.58 22.30
C VAL A 646 -6.47 -7.56 23.42
N ALA A 647 -7.74 -7.80 23.11
CA ALA A 647 -8.80 -7.86 24.13
C ALA A 647 -8.52 -8.97 25.15
N HIS A 648 -8.09 -10.14 24.66
CA HIS A 648 -7.73 -11.25 25.52
C HIS A 648 -6.51 -10.95 26.40
N GLN A 649 -5.50 -10.24 25.88
CA GLN A 649 -4.37 -9.76 26.68
C GLN A 649 -4.82 -8.82 27.80
N ASN A 650 -5.74 -7.90 27.49
CA ASN A 650 -6.25 -6.92 28.44
C ASN A 650 -7.12 -7.53 29.57
N GLU A 651 -7.76 -8.68 29.34
CA GLU A 651 -8.54 -9.39 30.37
C GLU A 651 -7.67 -10.02 31.48
N GLY A 652 -6.36 -10.22 31.23
CA GLY A 652 -5.42 -10.84 32.16
C GLY A 652 -5.62 -12.35 32.32
N ALA A 653 -4.54 -13.13 32.23
CA ALA A 653 -4.59 -14.60 32.28
C ALA A 653 -5.17 -15.20 33.58
N GLN A 654 -5.27 -14.40 34.65
CA GLN A 654 -5.69 -14.87 35.98
C GLN A 654 -7.21 -14.89 36.21
N CYS A 655 -8.02 -14.25 35.35
CA CYS A 655 -9.45 -14.05 35.63
C CYS A 655 -10.41 -14.89 34.77
N ASN A 656 -9.96 -15.50 33.66
CA ASN A 656 -10.82 -16.21 32.72
C ASN A 656 -10.41 -17.70 32.60
N PRO A 657 -11.18 -18.66 33.15
CA PRO A 657 -10.84 -20.08 33.12
C PRO A 657 -10.83 -20.69 31.71
N ASN A 658 -11.39 -19.99 30.73
CA ASN A 658 -11.41 -20.43 29.33
C ASN A 658 -10.29 -19.79 28.49
N ALA A 659 -9.46 -18.90 29.05
CA ALA A 659 -8.49 -18.08 28.31
C ALA A 659 -7.66 -18.88 27.27
N VAL A 660 -7.12 -20.03 27.68
CA VAL A 660 -6.31 -20.89 26.81
C VAL A 660 -7.11 -21.43 25.61
N GLU A 661 -8.37 -21.85 25.82
CA GLU A 661 -9.24 -22.33 24.75
C GLU A 661 -9.57 -21.20 23.76
N GLN A 662 -9.79 -19.99 24.29
CA GLN A 662 -10.13 -18.80 23.50
C GLN A 662 -8.95 -18.32 22.66
N MET A 663 -7.75 -18.29 23.25
CA MET A 663 -6.52 -17.97 22.53
C MET A 663 -6.22 -19.05 21.47
N SER A 664 -6.41 -20.33 21.80
CA SER A 664 -6.25 -21.43 20.84
C SER A 664 -7.21 -21.29 19.65
N GLU A 665 -8.47 -20.90 19.87
CA GLU A 665 -9.45 -20.63 18.80
C GLU A 665 -9.01 -19.46 17.91
N ILE A 666 -8.53 -18.36 18.50
CA ILE A 666 -7.99 -17.19 17.80
C ILE A 666 -6.78 -17.60 16.95
N LEU A 667 -5.77 -18.23 17.55
CA LEU A 667 -4.54 -18.67 16.88
C LEU A 667 -4.83 -19.66 15.75
N THR A 668 -5.72 -20.64 15.97
CA THR A 668 -6.11 -21.61 14.94
C THR A 668 -6.75 -20.90 13.73
N THR A 669 -7.62 -19.92 13.99
CA THR A 669 -8.26 -19.13 12.93
C THR A 669 -7.24 -18.29 12.18
N MET A 670 -6.26 -17.71 12.89
CA MET A 670 -5.19 -16.92 12.30
C MET A 670 -4.27 -17.77 11.42
N VAL A 671 -3.85 -18.95 11.89
CA VAL A 671 -3.04 -19.89 11.10
C VAL A 671 -3.77 -20.30 9.83
N ALA A 672 -5.06 -20.62 9.93
CA ALA A 672 -5.89 -20.96 8.77
C ALA A 672 -5.96 -19.81 7.75
N LEU A 673 -6.05 -18.55 8.22
CA LEU A 673 -6.07 -17.37 7.35
C LEU A 673 -4.72 -17.06 6.72
N THR A 674 -3.62 -17.15 7.47
CA THR A 674 -2.26 -16.98 6.93
C THR A 674 -1.99 -17.96 5.79
N ALA A 675 -2.52 -19.19 5.88
CA ALA A 675 -2.40 -20.18 4.83
C ALA A 675 -3.11 -19.80 3.52
N VAL A 676 -4.16 -18.95 3.56
CA VAL A 676 -4.95 -18.56 2.37
C VAL A 676 -4.65 -17.16 1.86
N MET A 677 -4.22 -16.25 2.74
CA MET A 677 -3.87 -14.88 2.36
C MET A 677 -2.71 -14.86 1.36
N ARG A 678 -2.86 -14.09 0.29
CA ARG A 678 -1.80 -13.81 -0.69
C ARG A 678 -1.10 -12.47 -0.43
N GLU A 679 -1.66 -11.68 0.48
CA GLU A 679 -1.31 -10.27 0.67
C GLU A 679 -0.50 -10.09 1.95
N SER A 680 0.72 -9.57 1.77
CA SER A 680 1.75 -9.42 2.80
C SER A 680 1.32 -8.60 4.01
N GLU A 681 0.53 -7.54 3.80
CA GLU A 681 0.00 -6.65 4.86
C GLU A 681 -0.99 -7.37 5.79
N ALA A 682 -1.77 -8.33 5.27
CA ALA A 682 -2.75 -9.06 6.06
C ALA A 682 -2.07 -10.19 6.87
N GLN A 683 -1.07 -10.85 6.26
CA GLN A 683 -0.21 -11.80 6.96
C GLN A 683 0.57 -11.11 8.09
N PHE A 684 1.06 -9.89 7.86
CA PHE A 684 1.76 -9.05 8.84
C PHE A 684 0.93 -8.80 10.12
N LEU A 685 -0.35 -8.42 9.97
CA LEU A 685 -1.24 -8.14 11.10
C LEU A 685 -1.60 -9.41 11.91
N LEU A 686 -1.72 -10.56 11.24
CA LEU A 686 -1.91 -11.84 11.93
C LEU A 686 -0.67 -12.24 12.72
N LEU A 687 0.52 -11.92 12.23
CA LEU A 687 1.75 -12.30 12.90
C LEU A 687 2.00 -11.52 14.19
N ILE A 688 1.62 -10.23 14.22
CA ILE A 688 1.63 -9.40 15.44
C ILE A 688 0.69 -9.96 16.51
N ALA A 689 -0.45 -10.52 16.10
CA ALA A 689 -1.46 -11.02 17.02
C ALA A 689 -1.07 -12.36 17.68
N ALA A 690 -0.16 -13.14 17.06
CA ALA A 690 0.25 -14.46 17.54
C ALA A 690 1.31 -14.39 18.65
N ASP A 691 2.04 -13.28 18.76
CA ASP A 691 3.14 -13.08 19.72
C ASP A 691 2.67 -12.55 21.09
N ALA A 692 1.40 -12.75 21.41
CA ALA A 692 0.68 -12.05 22.46
C ALA A 692 0.89 -12.59 23.90
N GLU A 693 1.72 -13.60 24.13
CA GLU A 693 1.91 -14.21 25.45
C GLU A 693 3.18 -13.73 26.19
N ASN A 694 3.01 -12.75 27.11
CA ASN A 694 3.64 -12.58 28.44
C ASN A 694 3.74 -11.08 28.88
N GLU A 695 3.19 -10.76 30.06
CA GLU A 695 3.09 -9.45 30.76
C GLU A 695 4.45 -8.87 31.27
N PRO A 696 4.54 -7.62 31.81
CA PRO A 696 3.68 -6.42 31.67
C PRO A 696 4.39 -5.29 30.90
N SER A 697 3.60 -4.48 30.19
CA SER A 697 4.08 -3.32 29.43
C SER A 697 4.38 -2.11 30.34
N VAL A 698 5.62 -1.63 30.28
CA VAL A 698 5.97 -0.25 30.65
C VAL A 698 5.63 0.65 29.46
N MET A 699 4.40 1.16 29.42
CA MET A 699 4.21 2.57 29.05
C MET A 699 5.01 3.40 30.07
N PRO A 700 5.55 4.60 29.77
CA PRO A 700 6.01 5.46 30.85
C PRO A 700 4.81 5.67 31.79
N VAL A 701 4.85 4.96 32.92
CA VAL A 701 3.82 4.98 33.97
C VAL A 701 3.82 6.34 34.68
N ASP A 702 4.79 7.20 34.36
CA ASP A 702 4.77 8.59 34.78
C ASP A 702 4.45 9.45 33.56
N GLY A 703 3.34 10.20 33.59
CA GLY A 703 2.95 11.20 32.58
C GLY A 703 3.99 12.30 32.37
N GLN A 704 5.14 11.95 31.81
CA GLN A 704 6.26 12.81 31.46
C GLN A 704 6.33 12.91 29.94
N PHE A 705 5.59 13.88 29.40
CA PHE A 705 5.69 14.29 27.99
C PHE A 705 6.99 15.05 27.68
N PHE A 706 7.70 15.47 28.72
CA PHE A 706 8.97 16.20 28.71
C PHE A 706 9.83 15.72 29.90
N SER A 707 11.15 15.85 29.85
CA SER A 707 11.95 16.47 28.78
C SER A 707 12.21 15.53 27.59
N GLN A 708 12.01 16.04 26.38
CA GLN A 708 12.40 15.33 25.16
C GLN A 708 13.92 15.43 24.97
N THR A 709 14.58 14.31 24.67
CA THR A 709 16.04 14.23 24.45
C THR A 709 16.41 13.83 23.02
N SER A 710 15.42 13.45 22.19
CA SER A 710 15.64 13.05 20.81
C SER A 710 14.98 14.02 19.83
N PHE A 711 15.70 14.38 18.76
CA PHE A 711 15.16 15.22 17.69
C PHE A 711 14.03 14.51 16.94
N VAL A 712 12.99 15.28 16.60
CA VAL A 712 11.87 14.84 15.78
C VAL A 712 12.18 15.13 14.30
N ARG A 713 11.79 14.21 13.41
CA ARG A 713 12.18 14.21 11.99
C ARG A 713 11.01 13.98 11.03
N PHE A 714 11.19 14.37 9.78
CA PHE A 714 10.24 14.19 8.68
C PHE A 714 10.77 13.20 7.63
N ASP A 715 10.37 11.93 7.73
CA ASP A 715 10.88 10.84 6.88
C ASP A 715 10.01 10.48 5.68
N ALA A 716 8.68 10.61 5.77
CA ALA A 716 7.77 10.10 4.75
C ALA A 716 8.01 10.76 3.39
N ALA A 717 8.15 9.99 2.31
CA ALA A 717 8.42 10.51 0.97
C ALA A 717 7.85 9.64 -0.16
N ASN A 718 7.54 10.29 -1.27
CA ASN A 718 7.24 9.64 -2.55
C ASN A 718 8.31 10.06 -3.56
N THR A 719 9.43 9.33 -3.58
CA THR A 719 10.59 9.63 -4.43
C THR A 719 10.24 9.62 -5.93
N GLN A 720 9.38 8.70 -6.36
CA GLN A 720 8.92 8.65 -7.75
C GLN A 720 8.06 9.85 -8.14
N GLY A 721 7.16 10.27 -7.24
CA GLY A 721 6.37 11.48 -7.43
C GLY A 721 7.24 12.74 -7.48
N MET A 722 8.27 12.79 -6.64
CA MET A 722 9.25 13.88 -6.59
C MET A 722 10.05 13.99 -7.89
N LEU A 723 10.62 12.88 -8.38
CA LEU A 723 11.35 12.86 -9.67
C LEU A 723 10.44 13.26 -10.83
N THR A 724 9.20 12.76 -10.85
CA THR A 724 8.21 13.14 -11.87
C THR A 724 7.96 14.64 -11.86
N LYS A 725 7.84 15.26 -10.67
CA LYS A 725 7.65 16.71 -10.55
C LYS A 725 8.89 17.52 -10.88
N MET A 726 10.09 17.05 -10.52
CA MET A 726 11.34 17.67 -10.95
C MET A 726 11.42 17.73 -12.47
N ARG A 727 11.15 16.63 -13.16
CA ARG A 727 11.13 16.58 -14.64
C ARG A 727 10.09 17.51 -15.25
N GLU A 728 8.87 17.52 -14.69
CA GLU A 728 7.80 18.42 -15.14
C GLU A 728 8.21 19.89 -15.05
N PHE A 729 8.83 20.27 -13.92
CA PHE A 729 9.22 21.65 -13.65
C PHE A 729 10.51 22.08 -14.32
N ASN A 730 11.44 21.16 -14.52
CA ASN A 730 12.64 21.40 -15.31
C ASN A 730 12.30 21.86 -16.74
N ASN A 731 11.18 21.38 -17.30
CA ASN A 731 10.70 21.85 -18.60
C ASN A 731 10.06 23.25 -18.57
N GLN A 732 9.68 23.75 -17.39
CA GLN A 732 8.98 25.01 -17.18
C GLN A 732 9.88 26.14 -16.67
N VAL A 733 11.06 25.82 -16.13
CA VAL A 733 12.06 26.82 -15.75
C VAL A 733 12.77 27.40 -16.99
N PRO A 734 13.34 28.63 -16.89
CA PRO A 734 14.14 29.22 -17.95
C PRO A 734 15.25 28.27 -18.42
N ALA A 735 15.61 28.33 -19.70
CA ALA A 735 16.59 27.43 -20.30
C ALA A 735 17.96 27.44 -19.58
N ALA A 736 18.34 28.59 -18.99
CA ALA A 736 19.58 28.73 -18.22
C ALA A 736 19.56 27.98 -16.87
N ASP A 737 18.38 27.67 -16.33
CA ASP A 737 18.20 27.01 -15.03
C ASP A 737 17.89 25.51 -15.19
N ARG A 738 17.79 25.02 -16.43
CA ARG A 738 17.51 23.61 -16.71
C ARG A 738 18.68 22.72 -16.34
N VAL A 739 18.35 21.51 -15.92
CA VAL A 739 19.26 20.45 -15.53
C VAL A 739 19.02 19.24 -16.43
N ASP A 740 20.07 18.49 -16.77
CA ASP A 740 19.92 17.30 -17.60
C ASP A 740 19.16 16.19 -16.85
N ASP A 741 18.42 15.35 -17.59
CA ASP A 741 17.58 14.32 -16.96
C ASP A 741 18.41 13.29 -16.18
N GLU A 742 19.60 12.98 -16.67
CA GLU A 742 20.54 12.08 -16.00
C GLU A 742 20.98 12.66 -14.64
N ASP A 743 21.29 13.95 -14.59
CA ASP A 743 21.63 14.64 -13.34
C ASP A 743 20.45 14.67 -12.37
N LEU A 744 19.21 14.85 -12.85
CA LEU A 744 18.00 14.77 -12.01
C LEU A 744 17.79 13.37 -11.43
N VAL A 745 18.07 12.32 -12.19
CA VAL A 745 18.01 10.94 -11.72
C VAL A 745 19.10 10.69 -10.67
N GLN A 746 20.35 11.09 -10.94
CA GLN A 746 21.45 10.98 -9.99
C GLN A 746 21.19 11.77 -8.70
N LEU A 747 20.46 12.89 -8.78
CA LEU A 747 20.08 13.68 -7.61
C LEU A 747 19.21 12.87 -6.63
N MET A 748 18.41 11.93 -7.13
CA MET A 748 17.50 11.14 -6.30
C MET A 748 18.21 10.13 -5.40
N GLU A 749 19.46 9.79 -5.71
CA GLU A 749 20.30 8.97 -4.83
C GLU A 749 20.53 9.65 -3.47
N LEU A 750 20.50 10.99 -3.42
CA LEU A 750 20.63 11.75 -2.17
C LEU A 750 19.48 11.47 -1.18
N ALA A 751 18.29 11.07 -1.66
CA ALA A 751 17.15 10.75 -0.80
C ALA A 751 17.37 9.46 0.02
N SER A 752 18.09 8.49 -0.57
CA SER A 752 18.27 7.14 -0.05
C SER A 752 19.40 7.04 0.99
N ALA A 753 20.09 8.16 1.26
CA ALA A 753 21.24 8.24 2.16
C ALA A 753 22.42 7.29 1.81
N SER A 754 22.53 6.86 0.55
CA SER A 754 23.58 5.96 0.09
C SER A 754 24.89 6.72 -0.18
N GLY A 755 25.80 6.75 0.80
CA GLY A 755 27.17 7.26 0.61
C GLY A 755 27.32 8.78 0.64
N ALA A 756 28.51 9.26 0.23
CA ALA A 756 28.85 10.68 0.16
C ALA A 756 28.39 11.29 -1.17
N PRO A 757 27.84 12.52 -1.18
CA PRO A 757 27.41 13.15 -2.42
C PRO A 757 28.61 13.51 -3.30
N SER A 758 28.49 13.30 -4.61
CA SER A 758 29.46 13.76 -5.59
C SER A 758 29.43 15.29 -5.76
N ASP A 759 30.51 15.86 -6.29
CA ASP A 759 30.56 17.30 -6.59
C ASP A 759 29.51 17.72 -7.62
N CYS A 760 29.18 16.83 -8.56
CA CYS A 760 28.10 17.05 -9.53
C CYS A 760 26.74 17.08 -8.83
N GLN A 761 26.47 16.15 -7.92
CA GLN A 761 25.22 16.11 -7.15
C GLN A 761 25.05 17.37 -6.31
N VAL A 762 26.11 17.83 -5.62
CA VAL A 762 26.10 19.07 -4.82
C VAL A 762 25.83 20.29 -5.70
N ALA A 763 26.56 20.44 -6.81
CA ALA A 763 26.35 21.56 -7.73
C ALA A 763 24.95 21.57 -8.34
N THR A 764 24.41 20.38 -8.61
CA THR A 764 23.07 20.22 -9.20
C THR A 764 21.98 20.55 -8.20
N ILE A 765 22.05 20.05 -6.96
CA ILE A 765 21.04 20.40 -5.94
C ILE A 765 21.09 21.90 -5.64
N GLU A 766 22.28 22.50 -5.56
CA GLU A 766 22.43 23.95 -5.39
C GLU A 766 21.79 24.74 -6.55
N ARG A 767 21.90 24.25 -7.79
CA ARG A 767 21.26 24.87 -8.96
C ARG A 767 19.73 24.76 -8.92
N VAL A 768 19.19 23.57 -8.66
CA VAL A 768 17.73 23.35 -8.61
C VAL A 768 17.10 24.13 -7.44
N LEU A 769 17.83 24.34 -6.33
CA LEU A 769 17.38 25.21 -5.23
C LEU A 769 17.26 26.69 -5.61
N GLN A 770 17.91 27.13 -6.70
CA GLN A 770 17.76 28.49 -7.24
C GLN A 770 16.57 28.64 -8.21
N TRP A 771 15.83 27.57 -8.49
CA TRP A 771 14.63 27.66 -9.33
C TRP A 771 13.64 28.71 -8.81
N PRO A 772 12.81 29.30 -9.70
CA PRO A 772 11.73 30.19 -9.28
C PRO A 772 10.83 29.52 -8.25
N GLU A 773 10.28 30.31 -7.32
CA GLU A 773 9.52 29.78 -6.18
C GLU A 773 8.34 28.88 -6.57
N ALA A 774 7.75 29.12 -7.73
CA ALA A 774 6.66 28.28 -8.26
C ALA A 774 7.10 26.82 -8.50
N TYR A 775 8.40 26.57 -8.66
CA TYR A 775 8.95 25.30 -9.13
C TYR A 775 9.95 24.65 -8.15
N VAL A 776 10.37 25.33 -7.08
CA VAL A 776 11.45 24.85 -6.21
C VAL A 776 11.05 23.72 -5.25
N PHE A 777 9.75 23.51 -4.98
CA PHE A 777 9.31 22.58 -3.93
C PHE A 777 9.79 21.13 -4.09
N PRO A 778 9.92 20.52 -5.29
CA PRO A 778 10.42 19.16 -5.39
C PRO A 778 11.88 19.06 -4.90
N ALA A 779 12.68 20.12 -5.10
CA ALA A 779 14.06 20.18 -4.61
C ALA A 779 14.13 20.32 -3.09
N LEU A 780 13.21 21.09 -2.50
CA LEU A 780 13.09 21.15 -1.04
C LEU A 780 12.65 19.81 -0.44
N ASP A 781 11.75 19.10 -1.13
CA ASP A 781 11.27 17.78 -0.71
C ASP A 781 12.38 16.72 -0.76
N LEU A 782 13.30 16.83 -1.72
CA LEU A 782 14.54 16.04 -1.74
C LEU A 782 15.49 16.46 -0.62
N LEU A 783 15.73 17.76 -0.48
CA LEU A 783 16.74 18.30 0.43
C LEU A 783 16.44 17.91 1.89
N ARG A 784 15.18 17.91 2.31
CA ARG A 784 14.83 17.46 3.68
C ARG A 784 15.21 15.99 3.93
N LEU A 785 15.14 15.13 2.92
CA LEU A 785 15.53 13.71 3.04
C LEU A 785 17.04 13.57 3.02
N ALA A 786 17.71 14.36 2.19
CA ALA A 786 19.15 14.38 2.05
C ALA A 786 19.86 14.80 3.35
N PHE A 787 19.32 15.75 4.11
CA PHE A 787 19.88 16.16 5.40
C PHE A 787 19.87 15.09 6.50
N ARG A 788 19.17 13.96 6.30
CA ARG A 788 19.26 12.80 7.19
C ARG A 788 20.65 12.14 7.16
N ASN A 789 21.39 12.28 6.06
CA ASN A 789 22.72 11.70 5.91
C ASN A 789 23.80 12.70 6.35
N HIS A 790 24.61 12.30 7.34
CA HIS A 790 25.70 13.11 7.89
C HIS A 790 26.75 13.53 6.83
N LEU A 791 27.02 12.71 5.81
CA LEU A 791 27.96 13.03 4.73
C LEU A 791 27.40 14.10 3.80
N VAL A 792 26.12 13.99 3.45
CA VAL A 792 25.44 14.96 2.59
C VAL A 792 25.30 16.30 3.32
N SER A 793 24.78 16.28 4.53
CA SER A 793 24.67 17.44 5.42
C SER A 793 26.02 18.15 5.58
N SER A 794 27.06 17.42 5.96
CA SER A 794 28.39 18.01 6.17
C SER A 794 29.00 18.60 4.89
N ARG A 795 28.76 17.98 3.72
CA ARG A 795 29.24 18.51 2.44
C ARG A 795 28.52 19.80 2.06
N MET A 796 27.18 19.81 2.13
CA MET A 796 26.34 20.96 1.80
C MET A 796 26.60 22.16 2.73
N HIS A 797 26.80 21.90 4.03
CA HIS A 797 27.11 22.96 4.99
C HIS A 797 28.51 23.55 4.77
N ARG A 798 29.48 22.73 4.36
CA ARG A 798 30.83 23.20 4.03
C ARG A 798 30.88 23.99 2.73
N SER A 799 30.11 23.60 1.71
CA SER A 799 30.10 24.32 0.43
C SER A 799 29.37 25.66 0.52
N SER A 800 28.19 25.66 1.14
CA SER A 800 27.22 26.75 1.00
C SER A 800 26.47 27.11 2.28
N GLY A 801 26.83 26.58 3.45
CA GLY A 801 26.03 26.62 4.70
C GLY A 801 25.21 27.89 4.96
N ALA A 802 25.85 29.04 5.19
CA ALA A 802 25.13 30.30 5.45
C ALA A 802 24.26 30.75 4.27
N LYS A 803 24.76 30.62 3.03
CA LYS A 803 24.01 30.98 1.81
C LYS A 803 22.80 30.08 1.58
N LEU A 804 22.94 28.79 1.89
CA LEU A 804 21.86 27.81 1.86
C LEU A 804 20.80 28.17 2.89
N CYS A 805 21.20 28.51 4.11
CA CYS A 805 20.27 28.97 5.14
C CYS A 805 19.55 30.25 4.72
N ASP A 806 20.26 31.27 4.21
CA ASP A 806 19.66 32.50 3.69
C ASP A 806 18.66 32.21 2.55
N ARG A 807 18.99 31.27 1.65
CA ARG A 807 18.08 30.83 0.59
C ARG A 807 16.84 30.16 1.16
N LEU A 808 16.97 29.20 2.08
CA LEU A 808 15.84 28.55 2.73
C LEU A 808 14.95 29.57 3.44
N LEU A 809 15.54 30.49 4.19
CA LEU A 809 14.82 31.53 4.91
C LEU A 809 14.08 32.50 3.99
N SER A 810 14.64 32.86 2.84
CA SER A 810 13.92 33.68 1.84
C SER A 810 12.65 33.01 1.30
N LEU A 811 12.60 31.67 1.27
CA LEU A 811 11.44 30.89 0.82
C LEU A 811 10.35 30.73 1.90
N LEU A 812 10.60 31.19 3.13
CA LEU A 812 9.58 31.28 4.17
C LEU A 812 8.68 32.52 3.98
N VAL A 813 9.20 33.59 3.38
CA VAL A 813 8.45 34.84 3.20
C VAL A 813 7.34 34.65 2.14
N PRO A 814 6.09 35.10 2.39
CA PRO A 814 5.00 34.94 1.43
C PRO A 814 5.15 35.84 0.20
N THR A 815 5.45 35.26 -0.95
CA THR A 815 5.73 35.99 -2.20
C THR A 815 5.05 35.40 -3.44
N SER A 816 4.50 34.18 -3.40
CA SER A 816 3.97 33.50 -4.59
C SER A 816 2.80 32.52 -4.32
N LEU A 817 2.26 31.92 -5.40
CA LEU A 817 1.12 30.99 -5.35
C LEU A 817 1.41 29.67 -4.61
N ASN A 818 2.67 29.21 -4.59
CA ASN A 818 3.09 27.94 -3.96
C ASN A 818 3.76 28.14 -2.59
N THR A 819 3.67 29.36 -2.05
CA THR A 819 4.30 29.76 -0.80
C THR A 819 4.06 28.79 0.36
N SER A 820 2.83 28.27 0.54
CA SER A 820 2.51 27.41 1.70
C SER A 820 3.24 26.05 1.66
N VAL A 821 3.46 25.48 0.48
CA VAL A 821 4.18 24.22 0.29
C VAL A 821 5.68 24.44 0.50
N ASN A 822 6.23 25.51 -0.08
CA ASN A 822 7.64 25.88 0.13
C ASN A 822 7.93 26.12 1.61
N GLN A 823 7.08 26.90 2.29
CA GLN A 823 7.20 27.17 3.72
C GLN A 823 7.25 25.89 4.55
N MET A 824 6.29 25.00 4.32
CA MET A 824 6.23 23.71 5.00
C MET A 824 7.51 22.90 4.78
N LEU A 825 7.98 22.78 3.54
CA LEU A 825 9.17 21.99 3.23
C LEU A 825 10.46 22.61 3.79
N VAL A 826 10.60 23.94 3.78
CA VAL A 826 11.74 24.60 4.42
C VAL A 826 11.79 24.32 5.91
N LEU A 827 10.66 24.44 6.62
CA LEU A 827 10.58 24.14 8.05
C LEU A 827 10.96 22.67 8.34
N ARG A 828 10.58 21.74 7.46
CA ARG A 828 10.99 20.33 7.53
C ARG A 828 12.48 20.14 7.26
N CYS A 829 13.06 20.86 6.30
CA CYS A 829 14.50 20.86 6.06
C CYS A 829 15.26 21.32 7.31
N LEU A 830 14.89 22.48 7.87
CA LEU A 830 15.51 23.02 9.09
C LEU A 830 15.37 22.05 10.27
N SER A 831 14.21 21.39 10.40
CA SER A 831 14.00 20.38 11.45
C SER A 831 14.92 19.17 11.29
N ASN A 832 15.07 18.66 10.06
CA ASN A 832 15.91 17.49 9.78
C ASN A 832 17.42 17.82 9.86
N MET A 833 17.83 19.09 9.76
CA MET A 833 19.24 19.48 9.93
C MET A 833 19.78 19.17 11.33
N PHE A 834 18.93 19.19 12.36
CA PHE A 834 19.29 18.80 13.73
C PHE A 834 19.75 17.33 13.86
N LEU A 835 19.44 16.48 12.87
CA LEU A 835 19.83 15.06 12.91
C LEU A 835 21.34 14.84 12.71
N THR A 836 22.08 15.89 12.36
CA THR A 836 23.51 15.80 12.06
C THR A 836 24.25 16.91 12.82
N PRO A 837 25.45 16.65 13.38
CA PRO A 837 26.18 17.66 14.15
C PRO A 837 26.46 18.95 13.37
N SER A 838 26.77 18.84 12.08
CA SER A 838 27.04 20.00 11.22
C SER A 838 25.79 20.82 10.91
N GLY A 839 24.63 20.17 10.78
CA GLY A 839 23.36 20.84 10.56
C GLY A 839 22.80 21.48 11.83
N GLU A 840 22.88 20.79 12.96
CA GLU A 840 22.56 21.34 14.28
C GLU A 840 23.35 22.62 14.55
N ALA A 841 24.69 22.57 14.39
CA ALA A 841 25.55 23.73 14.59
C ALA A 841 25.15 24.92 13.70
N LEU A 842 24.81 24.68 12.42
CA LEU A 842 24.39 25.73 11.49
C LEU A 842 23.03 26.34 11.87
N VAL A 843 22.05 25.50 12.24
CA VAL A 843 20.72 25.98 12.63
C VAL A 843 20.77 26.77 13.95
N LEU A 844 21.60 26.35 14.91
CA LEU A 844 21.87 27.09 16.14
C LEU A 844 22.60 28.42 15.87
N GLN A 845 23.56 28.42 14.93
CA GLN A 845 24.26 29.64 14.52
C GLN A 845 23.29 30.67 13.89
N GLU A 846 22.36 30.23 13.06
CA GLU A 846 21.40 31.08 12.34
C GLU A 846 20.08 31.31 13.11
N ARG A 847 20.00 30.83 14.36
CA ARG A 847 18.81 30.84 15.23
C ARG A 847 18.10 32.19 15.27
N ARG A 848 18.81 33.31 15.45
CA ARG A 848 18.18 34.65 15.51
C ARG A 848 17.42 35.01 14.24
N LYS A 849 17.96 34.67 13.06
CA LYS A 849 17.27 34.91 11.78
C LYS A 849 16.02 34.04 11.67
N ILE A 850 16.13 32.77 12.06
CA ILE A 850 15.03 31.81 12.07
C ILE A 850 13.91 32.30 13.00
N MET A 851 14.22 32.67 14.24
CA MET A 851 13.23 33.16 15.22
C MET A 851 12.55 34.45 14.75
N THR A 852 13.32 35.39 14.16
CA THR A 852 12.76 36.62 13.58
C THR A 852 11.72 36.32 12.51
N ILE A 853 12.00 35.39 11.60
CA ILE A 853 11.06 35.01 10.54
C ILE A 853 9.85 34.26 11.09
N LEU A 854 10.04 33.32 12.03
CA LEU A 854 8.94 32.63 12.69
C LEU A 854 8.02 33.59 13.45
N HIS A 855 8.59 34.61 14.10
CA HIS A 855 7.81 35.64 14.78
C HIS A 855 6.98 36.48 13.81
N GLN A 856 7.51 36.80 12.61
CA GLN A 856 6.73 37.45 11.56
C GLN A 856 5.56 36.56 11.09
N HIS A 857 5.75 35.25 11.04
CA HIS A 857 4.70 34.28 10.73
C HIS A 857 3.61 34.17 11.79
N ALA A 858 3.83 34.63 13.03
CA ALA A 858 2.79 34.68 14.06
C ALA A 858 1.62 35.63 13.72
N THR A 859 1.69 36.34 12.60
CA THR A 859 0.62 37.19 12.06
C THR A 859 -0.17 36.56 10.91
N LEU A 860 0.23 35.38 10.44
CA LEU A 860 -0.32 34.73 9.25
C LEU A 860 -0.87 33.34 9.59
N GLU A 861 -2.10 33.05 9.18
CA GLU A 861 -2.66 31.70 9.33
C GLU A 861 -1.95 30.74 8.37
N GLY A 862 -1.14 29.84 8.93
CA GLY A 862 -0.46 28.77 8.20
C GLY A 862 -1.34 27.54 7.99
N SER A 863 -1.03 26.72 6.98
CA SER A 863 -1.68 25.42 6.79
C SER A 863 -1.40 24.47 7.97
N LYS A 864 -2.27 23.49 8.22
CA LYS A 864 -2.05 22.41 9.22
C LYS A 864 -0.60 21.87 9.19
N ASN A 865 -0.12 21.52 8.00
CA ASN A 865 1.21 20.93 7.84
C ASN A 865 2.34 21.92 8.13
N THR A 866 2.13 23.21 7.85
CA THR A 866 3.08 24.27 8.18
C THR A 866 3.14 24.48 9.69
N GLN A 867 1.99 24.50 10.37
CA GLN A 867 1.89 24.62 11.83
C GLN A 867 2.63 23.48 12.55
N ILE A 868 2.40 22.23 12.12
CA ILE A 868 3.12 21.06 12.65
C ILE A 868 4.62 21.22 12.44
N ALA A 869 5.07 21.60 11.23
CA ALA A 869 6.49 21.77 10.95
C ALA A 869 7.15 22.89 11.76
N MET A 870 6.45 24.00 12.05
CA MET A 870 6.94 25.05 12.95
C MET A 870 7.08 24.54 14.38
N ALA A 871 6.07 23.84 14.91
CA ALA A 871 6.11 23.29 16.26
C ALA A 871 7.23 22.26 16.42
N THR A 872 7.44 21.40 15.41
CA THR A 872 8.55 20.44 15.37
C THR A 872 9.92 21.14 15.37
N LEU A 873 10.09 22.21 14.58
CA LEU A 873 11.34 22.96 14.55
C LEU A 873 11.68 23.55 15.93
N LEU A 874 10.68 24.15 16.60
CA LEU A 874 10.83 24.71 17.94
C LEU A 874 11.08 23.65 19.01
N LEU A 875 10.48 22.47 18.87
CA LEU A 875 10.80 21.30 19.71
C LEU A 875 12.26 20.89 19.54
N ASN A 876 12.78 20.82 18.32
CA ASN A 876 14.18 20.46 18.09
C ASN A 876 15.16 21.49 18.67
N PHE A 877 14.82 22.79 18.66
CA PHE A 877 15.60 23.79 19.39
C PHE A 877 15.59 23.54 20.90
N ALA A 878 14.45 23.17 21.49
CA ALA A 878 14.38 22.83 22.92
C ALA A 878 15.19 21.57 23.25
N VAL A 879 15.14 20.55 22.39
CA VAL A 879 15.94 19.32 22.53
C VAL A 879 17.44 19.61 22.41
N ALA A 880 17.87 20.49 21.51
CA ALA A 880 19.28 20.86 21.38
C ALA A 880 19.81 21.46 22.69
N HIS A 881 19.05 22.38 23.30
CA HIS A 881 19.40 22.93 24.62
C HIS A 881 19.33 21.90 25.75
N GLN A 882 18.39 20.95 25.70
CA GLN A 882 18.32 19.82 26.64
C GLN A 882 19.59 18.95 26.55
N ASN A 883 20.07 18.69 25.33
CA ASN A 883 21.19 17.79 25.06
C ASN A 883 22.56 18.42 25.30
N GLU A 884 22.71 19.73 25.03
CA GLU A 884 23.97 20.45 25.30
C GLU A 884 24.26 20.54 26.80
N GLY A 885 23.23 20.59 27.65
CA GLY A 885 23.33 20.90 29.08
C GLY A 885 23.90 22.32 29.29
N ALA A 886 23.16 23.24 29.92
CA ALA A 886 23.61 24.66 29.94
C ALA A 886 24.87 24.98 30.75
N GLN A 887 25.66 23.98 31.14
CA GLN A 887 26.93 24.18 31.84
C GLN A 887 28.04 24.75 30.93
N CYS A 888 27.85 24.81 29.59
CA CYS A 888 28.89 25.26 28.65
C CYS A 888 28.55 26.50 27.80
N ASN A 889 27.34 27.08 27.88
CA ASN A 889 26.94 28.22 27.05
C ASN A 889 26.43 29.40 27.91
N PRO A 890 27.20 30.51 28.05
CA PRO A 890 26.82 31.65 28.89
C PRO A 890 25.58 32.40 28.37
N ASN A 891 25.18 32.19 27.12
CA ASN A 891 24.02 32.82 26.51
C ASN A 891 22.79 31.90 26.49
N ALA A 892 22.84 30.72 27.12
CA ALA A 892 21.75 29.73 27.06
C ALA A 892 20.41 30.32 27.51
N VAL A 893 20.38 31.11 28.59
CA VAL A 893 19.14 31.73 29.10
C VAL A 893 18.54 32.73 28.11
N GLU A 894 19.36 33.57 27.47
CA GLU A 894 18.90 34.50 26.42
C GLU A 894 18.31 33.73 25.23
N GLN A 895 18.99 32.67 24.80
CA GLN A 895 18.58 31.85 23.67
C GLN A 895 17.27 31.11 23.94
N MET A 896 17.14 30.48 25.12
CA MET A 896 15.92 29.81 25.57
C MET A 896 14.76 30.81 25.73
N SER A 897 15.02 32.01 26.26
CA SER A 897 14.01 33.07 26.39
C SER A 897 13.46 33.53 25.03
N GLU A 898 14.33 33.68 24.03
CA GLU A 898 13.93 34.04 22.66
C GLU A 898 13.09 32.92 22.00
N ILE A 899 13.47 31.66 22.22
CA ILE A 899 12.71 30.49 21.73
C ILE A 899 11.32 30.46 22.38
N LEU A 900 11.24 30.59 23.70
CA LEU A 900 9.98 30.57 24.45
C LEU A 900 9.05 31.72 24.05
N THR A 901 9.61 32.92 23.89
CA THR A 901 8.85 34.10 23.41
C THR A 901 8.29 33.86 22.01
N THR A 902 9.06 33.21 21.14
CA THR A 902 8.61 32.83 19.80
C THR A 902 7.49 31.78 19.85
N MET A 903 7.61 30.78 20.72
CA MET A 903 6.55 29.77 20.94
C MET A 903 5.25 30.45 21.38
N VAL A 904 5.30 31.31 22.40
CA VAL A 904 4.12 32.03 22.91
C VAL A 904 3.49 32.90 21.82
N ALA A 905 4.28 33.64 21.04
CA ALA A 905 3.75 34.44 19.94
C ALA A 905 2.96 33.59 18.92
N LEU A 906 3.45 32.39 18.60
CA LEU A 906 2.78 31.48 17.67
C LEU A 906 1.47 30.89 18.20
N THR A 907 1.27 30.85 19.53
CA THR A 907 0.03 30.31 20.12
C THR A 907 -1.23 31.02 19.60
N ALA A 908 -1.12 32.29 19.22
CA ALA A 908 -2.23 33.08 18.69
C ALA A 908 -2.76 32.57 17.33
N VAL A 909 -1.91 31.90 16.54
CA VAL A 909 -2.23 31.43 15.18
C VAL A 909 -2.29 29.91 15.06
N MET A 910 -1.84 29.17 16.08
CA MET A 910 -1.88 27.70 16.10
C MET A 910 -3.31 27.19 16.35
N ARG A 911 -3.87 26.50 15.35
CA ARG A 911 -5.20 25.89 15.38
C ARG A 911 -5.15 24.37 15.32
N GLU A 912 -4.07 23.81 14.80
CA GLU A 912 -3.92 22.36 14.70
C GLU A 912 -3.57 21.75 16.06
N SER A 913 -4.38 20.81 16.55
CA SER A 913 -4.21 20.16 17.86
C SER A 913 -2.87 19.45 18.00
N GLU A 914 -2.38 18.80 16.95
CA GLU A 914 -1.04 18.18 16.94
C GLU A 914 0.08 19.22 17.07
N ALA A 915 -0.05 20.37 16.39
CA ALA A 915 0.93 21.45 16.49
C ALA A 915 0.90 22.12 17.88
N GLN A 916 -0.29 22.33 18.43
CA GLN A 916 -0.47 22.84 19.80
C GLN A 916 0.18 21.90 20.83
N PHE A 917 -0.07 20.61 20.72
CA PHE A 917 0.52 19.59 21.59
C PHE A 917 2.06 19.55 21.49
N LEU A 918 2.61 19.55 20.27
CA LEU A 918 4.06 19.59 20.06
C LEU A 918 4.69 20.87 20.62
N LEU A 919 4.00 22.01 20.52
CA LEU A 919 4.48 23.28 21.06
C LEU A 919 4.51 23.26 22.60
N LEU A 920 3.52 22.64 23.24
CA LEU A 920 3.52 22.44 24.70
C LEU A 920 4.63 21.50 25.14
N ILE A 921 4.88 20.41 24.40
CA ILE A 921 6.03 19.53 24.65
C ILE A 921 7.35 20.31 24.53
N ALA A 922 7.47 21.16 23.51
CA ALA A 922 8.66 21.96 23.29
C ALA A 922 8.91 22.94 24.44
N ALA A 923 7.87 23.66 24.87
CA ALA A 923 7.97 24.57 26.02
C ALA A 923 8.25 23.83 27.33
N GLY A 924 7.60 22.69 27.56
CA GLY A 924 7.84 21.83 28.72
C GLY A 924 9.27 21.29 28.75
N THR A 925 9.80 20.87 27.60
CA THR A 925 11.20 20.43 27.44
C THR A 925 12.17 21.57 27.78
N LEU A 926 11.89 22.78 27.28
CA LEU A 926 12.72 23.96 27.56
C LEU A 926 12.70 24.35 29.05
N CYS A 927 11.57 24.17 29.74
CA CYS A 927 11.43 24.41 31.19
C CYS A 927 12.06 23.32 32.08
N HIS A 928 12.54 22.22 31.49
CA HIS A 928 13.16 21.08 32.17
C HIS A 928 14.63 20.86 31.81
N VAL A 929 15.24 21.80 31.07
CA VAL A 929 16.69 21.77 30.79
C VAL A 929 17.45 21.78 32.13
N PRO A 930 18.38 20.84 32.40
CA PRO A 930 19.03 20.68 33.72
C PRO A 930 20.12 21.75 34.01
N ALA A 931 19.79 23.01 33.78
CA ALA A 931 20.68 24.15 33.54
C ALA A 931 20.62 25.24 34.63
N THR A 932 21.68 26.05 34.76
CA THR A 932 21.59 27.40 35.34
C THR A 932 20.69 28.26 34.44
N GLY A 933 19.56 28.75 34.94
CA GLY A 933 18.57 29.46 34.11
C GLY A 933 17.17 28.83 34.08
N THR A 934 17.01 27.61 34.58
CA THR A 934 15.74 26.86 34.50
C THR A 934 14.61 27.59 35.23
N THR A 935 14.92 28.18 36.39
CA THR A 935 13.96 28.97 37.17
C THR A 935 13.53 30.21 36.39
N GLU A 936 14.46 30.91 35.76
CA GLU A 936 14.23 32.12 34.98
C GLU A 936 13.36 31.83 33.75
N ILE A 937 13.57 30.69 33.08
CA ILE A 937 12.72 30.26 31.95
C ILE A 937 11.31 29.88 32.42
N ARG A 938 11.17 29.23 33.58
CA ARG A 938 9.84 28.93 34.17
C ARG A 938 9.11 30.21 34.58
N GLU A 939 9.79 31.15 35.22
CA GLU A 939 9.25 32.46 35.58
C GLU A 939 8.82 33.23 34.33
N LEU A 940 9.61 33.19 33.26
CA LEU A 940 9.24 33.78 31.98
C LEU A 940 8.02 33.09 31.36
N ALA A 941 7.92 31.76 31.41
CA ALA A 941 6.76 31.03 30.91
C ALA A 941 5.46 31.43 31.64
N VAL A 942 5.54 31.59 32.96
CA VAL A 942 4.42 32.10 33.78
C VAL A 942 4.10 33.54 33.43
N ALA A 943 5.11 34.41 33.30
CA ALA A 943 4.94 35.82 32.94
C ALA A 943 4.32 36.01 31.54
N LEU A 944 4.59 35.08 30.62
CA LEU A 944 4.01 35.03 29.28
C LEU A 944 2.63 34.34 29.23
N GLU A 945 2.04 34.00 30.37
CA GLU A 945 0.74 33.33 30.51
C GLU A 945 0.64 31.95 29.82
N LEU A 946 1.77 31.27 29.61
CA LEU A 946 1.78 29.95 28.97
C LEU A 946 0.90 28.90 29.67
N PRO A 947 0.83 28.82 31.02
CA PRO A 947 -0.11 27.92 31.71
C PRO A 947 -1.57 28.15 31.29
N ARG A 948 -2.00 29.40 31.24
CA ARG A 948 -3.37 29.77 30.83
C ARG A 948 -3.65 29.42 29.38
N ILE A 949 -2.65 29.58 28.51
CA ILE A 949 -2.76 29.16 27.10
C ILE A 949 -2.93 27.63 27.00
N ALA A 950 -2.16 26.86 27.77
CA ALA A 950 -2.27 25.41 27.81
C ALA A 950 -3.64 24.95 28.34
N GLU A 951 -4.17 25.57 29.39
CA GLU A 951 -5.52 25.33 29.90
C GLU A 951 -6.60 25.61 28.84
N ASN A 952 -6.47 26.72 28.12
CA ASN A 952 -7.40 27.08 27.05
C ASN A 952 -7.38 26.04 25.92
N TRP A 953 -6.22 25.51 25.54
CA TRP A 953 -6.09 24.46 24.53
C TRP A 953 -6.59 23.10 25.02
N ALA A 954 -6.41 22.79 26.31
CA ALA A 954 -6.97 21.59 26.93
C ALA A 954 -8.50 21.61 26.97
N GLY A 955 -9.11 22.80 27.08
CA GLY A 955 -10.56 23.01 27.02
C GLY A 955 -11.17 23.01 25.60
N THR A 956 -10.36 22.99 24.53
CA THR A 956 -10.84 22.91 23.14
C THR A 956 -10.87 21.47 22.63
N ASP A 957 -11.98 21.07 22.00
CA ASP A 957 -12.19 19.73 21.42
C ASP A 957 -11.05 19.37 20.44
N GLY A 958 -10.17 18.43 20.84
CA GLY A 958 -9.07 17.93 20.01
C GLY A 958 -7.74 17.65 20.72
N CYS A 959 -7.55 18.11 21.97
CA CYS A 959 -6.42 17.70 22.81
C CYS A 959 -6.70 16.35 23.51
N PRO A 960 -5.67 15.52 23.78
CA PRO A 960 -5.83 14.35 24.64
C PRO A 960 -6.33 14.79 26.02
N ASN A 961 -7.36 14.07 26.51
CA ASN A 961 -8.14 14.23 27.75
C ASN A 961 -7.57 15.19 28.84
N PRO A 962 -8.33 16.21 29.29
CA PRO A 962 -7.88 17.17 30.32
C PRO A 962 -7.54 16.55 31.68
N ASN A 963 -7.94 15.29 31.94
CA ASN A 963 -7.54 14.55 33.15
C ASN A 963 -6.07 14.04 33.12
N PHE A 964 -5.33 14.25 32.03
CA PHE A 964 -3.93 13.82 31.87
C PHE A 964 -2.89 14.95 31.93
N ILE A 965 -3.33 16.19 32.15
CA ILE A 965 -2.43 17.32 32.42
C ILE A 965 -2.47 17.53 33.94
N PRO A 966 -1.39 17.19 34.69
CA PRO A 966 -1.32 17.58 36.09
C PRO A 966 -1.45 19.11 36.14
N THR A 967 -2.24 19.61 37.09
CA THR A 967 -2.38 21.04 37.37
C THR A 967 -1.01 21.73 37.30
N ILE A 968 -0.87 22.65 36.33
CA ILE A 968 0.38 23.34 36.02
C ILE A 968 0.90 24.15 37.22
N GLU A 969 0.06 24.42 38.22
CA GLU A 969 0.46 25.06 39.47
C GLU A 969 1.36 24.21 40.39
N GLU A 970 1.45 22.88 40.21
CA GLU A 970 2.22 21.99 41.11
C GLU A 970 3.56 21.45 40.54
N LYS A 971 3.98 21.82 39.32
CA LYS A 971 5.30 21.48 38.75
C LYS A 971 5.98 22.68 38.09
#